data_AF-A0A952RHB6-F1
#
_entry.id   AF-A0A952RHB6-F1
#
_cell.length_a   1.000
_cell.length_b   1.000
_cell.length_c   1.000
_cell.angle_alpha   90.00
_cell.angle_beta   90.00
_cell.angle_gamma   90.00
#
_symmetry.space_group_name_H-M   'P 1'
#
loop_
_entity.id
_entity.type
_entity.pdbx_description
1 polymer ?
#
loop_
_entity_poly.entity_id
_entity_poly.type
_entity_poly.pdbx_seq_one_letter_code
_entity_poly.pdbx_strand_id
1 'polypeptide(L)'
;MRPSLVSRYFTALAFAVLLVVALASGCGRSSLELESLDGGTTSSTSSSSGVVPGGCNPSTCSNGCCDSNGVCQTGRNVRSCGSIGGACTDCLAAGFDTCTSARVCGRSDPACGPATCAGCCEIDGAGNRQCLSGTESTACGRGGASCRNCEDDGRACDLSTRSCGTTRCDATNCNGCCVGDLCLPGNSSLACGANGGQCGRCAAGQVCRVTSGGGGRCEGVSTCGPANCAGCCTATGQCRTGDGSAACGSFGQRCDQCDPNELCTPDGFSGARTCRPIETCGPANCAGCCFGNTCILATNEDFCGARGQQCQFCGPGQVCNTAGGFCEQPATCNAFTCFGCCIGDICAIGSQNTACGFNGQQCQNCTIQGPGLTCQSGSCQPPSCGPATCPFGCCLGNTCVSGTQDQACGGGPFFPIPDGGIGGGGQACRDCTLTGQTCAGQQCVTACGPANCNGCCNGGVCVSGIANNACGAGGVSCNNCTANGSFCNGLVVPRRCNSDQTTCPAPYGACPAGLMTDVTPEFQGVCNDAQLDAISAACADNPTGAICQTALLGVPSSCRSCVSRFNHPFARNTGLFACAASIPDAVGNFMPDSCRRSLGCSTDCASGSCQQCTTATQTQCFSLVNGVGGQCRTFANATTCANSRLATGQLCSQFSYSDYGAWLRSITEHFCGDGL
;
A
#
# COMPACT_ATOMS: atom_id res chain seq x y z
N MET A 1 -33.83 -32.98 59.19
CA MET A 1 -33.13 -33.85 58.24
C MET A 1 -31.83 -33.16 57.83
N ARG A 2 -30.68 -33.71 58.25
CA ARG A 2 -29.36 -33.14 57.93
C ARG A 2 -28.97 -33.60 56.51
N PRO A 3 -28.70 -32.71 55.54
CA PRO A 3 -28.30 -33.14 54.21
C PRO A 3 -26.95 -33.86 54.29
N SER A 4 -26.85 -35.00 53.61
CA SER A 4 -25.67 -35.87 53.62
C SER A 4 -24.44 -35.15 53.04
N LEU A 5 -23.25 -35.53 53.51
CA LEU A 5 -21.96 -34.97 53.09
C LEU A 5 -21.76 -34.97 51.57
N VAL A 6 -22.38 -35.93 50.86
CA VAL A 6 -22.34 -36.04 49.39
C VAL A 6 -23.11 -34.88 48.71
N SER A 7 -24.23 -34.44 49.29
CA SER A 7 -25.02 -33.34 48.75
C SER A 7 -24.28 -32.00 48.85
N ARG A 8 -23.51 -31.79 49.93
CA ARG A 8 -22.70 -30.57 50.12
C ARG A 8 -21.54 -30.47 49.12
N TYR A 9 -20.91 -31.60 48.81
CA TYR A 9 -19.84 -31.67 47.81
C TYR A 9 -20.36 -31.38 46.40
N PHE A 10 -21.52 -31.92 46.01
CA PHE A 10 -22.12 -31.66 44.71
C PHE A 10 -22.54 -30.20 44.54
N THR A 11 -23.11 -29.55 45.57
CA THR A 11 -23.43 -28.12 45.50
C THR A 11 -22.18 -27.25 45.44
N ALA A 12 -21.09 -27.61 46.14
CA ALA A 12 -19.84 -26.86 46.08
C ALA A 12 -19.16 -26.97 44.71
N LEU A 13 -19.16 -28.17 44.10
CA LEU A 13 -18.65 -28.39 42.73
C LEU A 13 -19.51 -27.69 41.68
N ALA A 14 -20.84 -27.71 41.83
CA ALA A 14 -21.73 -26.98 40.93
C ALA A 14 -21.50 -25.46 40.99
N PHE A 15 -21.32 -24.90 42.20
CA PHE A 15 -20.99 -23.48 42.36
C PHE A 15 -19.59 -23.14 41.83
N ALA A 16 -18.59 -24.00 42.03
CA ALA A 16 -17.24 -23.78 41.50
C ALA A 16 -17.22 -23.82 39.96
N VAL A 17 -17.96 -24.74 39.33
CA VAL A 17 -18.09 -24.80 37.87
C VAL A 17 -18.89 -23.60 37.33
N LEU A 18 -19.92 -23.14 38.04
CA LEU A 18 -20.68 -21.95 37.63
C LEU A 18 -19.88 -20.65 37.77
N LEU A 19 -18.98 -20.58 38.77
CA LEU A 19 -18.07 -19.43 38.96
C LEU A 19 -16.96 -19.39 37.88
N VAL A 20 -16.48 -20.56 37.44
CA VAL A 20 -15.48 -20.66 36.35
C VAL A 20 -16.09 -20.34 34.99
N VAL A 21 -17.37 -20.63 34.76
CA VAL A 21 -18.07 -20.28 33.50
C VAL A 21 -18.44 -18.78 33.46
N ALA A 22 -18.66 -18.13 34.61
CA ALA A 22 -18.99 -16.70 34.68
C ALA A 22 -17.79 -15.74 34.51
N LEU A 23 -16.55 -16.23 34.65
CA LEU A 23 -15.33 -15.42 34.50
C LEU A 23 -14.71 -15.48 33.08
N ALA A 24 -15.30 -16.23 32.15
CA ALA A 24 -14.80 -16.37 30.78
C ALA A 24 -15.42 -15.41 29.75
N SER A 25 -16.37 -14.55 30.14
CA SER A 25 -16.94 -13.51 29.27
C SER A 25 -16.35 -12.13 29.62
N GLY A 26 -15.06 -11.95 29.34
CA GLY A 26 -14.44 -10.63 29.27
C GLY A 26 -14.87 -9.92 27.98
N CYS A 27 -15.84 -9.02 28.07
CA CYS A 27 -16.19 -8.11 26.97
C CYS A 27 -15.47 -6.76 27.18
N GLY A 28 -14.18 -6.69 26.81
CA GLY A 28 -13.51 -5.42 26.56
C GLY A 28 -13.91 -4.87 25.19
N ARG A 29 -14.20 -3.56 25.07
CA ARG A 29 -14.49 -2.90 23.79
C ARG A 29 -13.60 -1.68 23.66
N SER A 30 -12.84 -1.56 22.57
CA SER A 30 -12.15 -0.33 22.17
C SER A 30 -11.99 -0.28 20.65
N SER A 31 -12.00 0.94 20.11
CA SER A 31 -11.93 1.33 18.69
C SER A 31 -13.27 1.52 17.96
N LEU A 32 -13.92 2.64 18.27
CA LEU A 32 -14.84 3.33 17.35
C LEU A 32 -14.35 4.78 17.18
N GLU A 33 -13.80 5.09 16.00
CA GLU A 33 -13.53 6.45 15.56
C GLU A 33 -14.85 7.17 15.16
N LEU A 34 -14.81 8.50 15.24
CA LEU A 34 -15.96 9.41 15.21
C LEU A 34 -16.44 9.66 13.76
N GLU A 35 -17.63 9.18 13.40
CA GLU A 35 -18.33 9.57 12.15
C GLU A 35 -18.74 11.05 12.21
N SER A 36 -18.28 11.82 11.22
CA SER A 36 -18.77 13.17 10.92
C SER A 36 -20.10 13.06 10.15
N LEU A 37 -21.21 13.31 10.83
CA LEU A 37 -22.56 13.41 10.24
C LEU A 37 -22.83 14.86 9.80
N ASP A 38 -22.82 15.10 8.49
CA ASP A 38 -23.63 16.16 7.87
C ASP A 38 -24.54 15.51 6.82
N GLY A 39 -25.83 15.82 6.90
CA GLY A 39 -26.91 15.12 6.20
C GLY A 39 -27.32 15.74 4.86
N GLY A 40 -27.99 14.92 4.05
CA GLY A 40 -28.82 15.38 2.92
C GLY A 40 -29.02 14.35 1.82
N THR A 41 -30.14 13.60 1.90
CA THR A 41 -31.08 13.20 0.80
C THR A 41 -30.52 12.90 -0.59
N THR A 42 -30.77 11.79 -1.31
CA THR A 42 -31.95 10.89 -1.43
C THR A 42 -31.59 9.79 -2.43
N SER A 43 -32.35 8.69 -2.40
CA SER A 43 -32.60 7.70 -3.48
C SER A 43 -32.05 6.30 -3.23
N SER A 44 -32.84 5.53 -2.48
CA SER A 44 -32.86 4.08 -2.54
C SER A 44 -33.30 3.60 -3.92
N THR A 45 -32.43 2.88 -4.62
CA THR A 45 -32.80 1.92 -5.67
C THR A 45 -32.36 0.54 -5.20
N SER A 46 -33.31 -0.18 -4.59
CA SER A 46 -33.19 -1.59 -4.29
C SER A 46 -33.34 -2.39 -5.58
N SER A 47 -32.26 -3.02 -6.03
CA SER A 47 -32.28 -4.11 -7.00
C SER A 47 -31.60 -5.33 -6.39
N SER A 48 -32.32 -6.44 -6.46
CA SER A 48 -32.07 -7.75 -5.84
C SER A 48 -30.73 -8.40 -6.18
N SER A 49 -29.97 -8.80 -5.16
CA SER A 49 -29.22 -10.07 -5.12
C SER A 49 -28.54 -10.29 -3.76
N GLY A 50 -28.77 -11.45 -3.14
CA GLY A 50 -27.93 -12.00 -2.07
C GLY A 50 -28.16 -11.43 -0.67
N VAL A 51 -29.07 -12.05 0.09
CA VAL A 51 -29.08 -11.95 1.55
C VAL A 51 -27.76 -12.53 2.08
N VAL A 52 -26.88 -11.67 2.60
CA VAL A 52 -26.05 -12.05 3.76
C VAL A 52 -26.59 -11.24 4.94
N PRO A 53 -27.16 -11.89 5.97
CA PRO A 53 -27.64 -11.18 7.14
C PRO A 53 -26.43 -10.77 8.00
N GLY A 54 -26.25 -9.47 8.19
CA GLY A 54 -25.33 -8.89 9.17
C GLY A 54 -24.01 -8.37 8.58
N GLY A 55 -23.94 -7.06 8.32
CA GLY A 55 -22.66 -6.39 8.06
C GLY A 55 -21.66 -6.62 9.20
N CYS A 56 -20.35 -6.51 8.90
CA CYS A 56 -19.30 -6.72 9.90
C CYS A 56 -19.51 -5.83 11.11
N ASN A 57 -19.55 -6.46 12.28
CA ASN A 57 -19.72 -5.82 13.58
C ASN A 57 -19.16 -6.77 14.66
N PRO A 58 -19.09 -6.35 15.93
CA PRO A 58 -18.53 -7.18 17.01
C PRO A 58 -19.18 -8.57 17.21
N SER A 59 -20.43 -8.75 16.76
CA SER A 59 -21.15 -10.04 16.85
C SER A 59 -20.94 -10.95 15.64
N THR A 60 -20.63 -10.40 14.47
CA THR A 60 -20.29 -11.16 13.25
C THR A 60 -18.78 -11.30 13.04
N CYS A 61 -17.98 -10.52 13.77
CA CYS A 61 -16.52 -10.43 13.68
C CYS A 61 -15.85 -10.41 15.06
N SER A 62 -16.20 -11.36 15.93
CA SER A 62 -15.74 -11.41 17.33
C SER A 62 -14.22 -11.54 17.49
N ASN A 63 -13.53 -12.08 16.48
CA ASN A 63 -12.09 -12.32 16.47
C ASN A 63 -11.36 -11.50 15.39
N GLY A 64 -11.95 -10.45 14.85
CA GLY A 64 -11.37 -9.73 13.72
C GLY A 64 -11.65 -8.24 13.77
N CYS A 65 -11.37 -7.53 12.68
CA CYS A 65 -11.76 -6.14 12.49
C CYS A 65 -12.57 -6.01 11.19
N CYS A 66 -13.34 -4.94 11.08
CA CYS A 66 -14.15 -4.63 9.92
C CYS A 66 -13.39 -3.72 8.98
N ASP A 67 -13.25 -4.15 7.73
CA ASP A 67 -12.75 -3.27 6.67
C ASP A 67 -13.84 -2.27 6.23
N SER A 68 -13.45 -1.32 5.38
CA SER A 68 -14.34 -0.28 4.85
C SER A 68 -15.52 -0.79 4.03
N ASN A 69 -15.48 -2.06 3.59
CA ASN A 69 -16.59 -2.70 2.89
C ASN A 69 -17.53 -3.44 3.85
N GLY A 70 -17.29 -3.37 5.16
CA GLY A 70 -18.07 -4.07 6.18
C GLY A 70 -17.84 -5.58 6.14
N VAL A 71 -16.64 -6.03 5.73
CA VAL A 71 -16.23 -7.45 5.75
C VAL A 71 -15.29 -7.70 6.94
N CYS A 72 -15.49 -8.84 7.61
CA CYS A 72 -14.65 -9.25 8.74
C CYS A 72 -13.29 -9.77 8.28
N GLN A 73 -12.24 -9.04 8.62
CA GLN A 73 -10.85 -9.43 8.44
C GLN A 73 -10.32 -10.14 9.69
N THR A 74 -9.29 -10.98 9.52
CA THR A 74 -8.70 -11.74 10.63
C THR A 74 -8.03 -10.88 11.72
N GLY A 75 -7.82 -9.59 11.45
CA GLY A 75 -7.29 -8.63 12.41
C GLY A 75 -5.80 -8.78 12.71
N ARG A 76 -5.09 -9.61 11.95
CA ARG A 76 -3.66 -9.95 12.16
C ARG A 76 -2.76 -9.47 11.02
N ASN A 77 -3.34 -8.94 9.96
CA ASN A 77 -2.57 -8.44 8.84
C ASN A 77 -2.08 -7.03 9.18
N VAL A 78 -0.84 -6.70 8.79
CA VAL A 78 -0.27 -5.37 8.95
C VAL A 78 -1.12 -4.26 8.30
N ARG A 79 -1.90 -4.55 7.25
CA ARG A 79 -2.81 -3.62 6.59
C ARG A 79 -4.27 -3.73 7.04
N SER A 80 -4.57 -4.69 7.90
CA SER A 80 -5.90 -4.88 8.50
C SER A 80 -5.74 -5.43 9.92
N CYS A 81 -5.10 -4.61 10.76
CA CYS A 81 -4.81 -4.90 12.15
C CYS A 81 -5.93 -4.36 13.03
N GLY A 82 -6.41 -5.16 13.97
CA GLY A 82 -7.49 -4.74 14.87
C GLY A 82 -8.29 -5.93 15.37
N SER A 83 -9.21 -5.71 16.30
CA SER A 83 -9.94 -6.80 16.95
C SER A 83 -11.38 -6.41 17.33
N ILE A 84 -12.16 -7.42 17.74
CA ILE A 84 -13.48 -7.25 18.37
C ILE A 84 -14.51 -6.57 17.44
N GLY A 85 -14.35 -6.71 16.13
CA GLY A 85 -15.22 -6.14 15.11
C GLY A 85 -15.22 -4.61 15.08
N GLY A 86 -14.16 -3.99 15.61
CA GLY A 86 -13.84 -2.57 15.38
C GLY A 86 -13.25 -2.35 13.99
N ALA A 87 -12.97 -1.10 13.61
CA ALA A 87 -12.39 -0.80 12.29
C ALA A 87 -10.97 -1.36 12.16
N CYS A 88 -10.63 -1.88 10.98
CA CYS A 88 -9.26 -2.30 10.69
C CYS A 88 -8.34 -1.10 10.50
N THR A 89 -7.18 -1.13 11.14
CA THR A 89 -6.11 -0.14 11.00
C THR A 89 -5.02 -0.66 10.06
N ASP A 90 -4.54 0.20 9.17
CA ASP A 90 -3.33 -0.05 8.37
C ASP A 90 -2.10 0.46 9.14
N CYS A 91 -1.33 -0.48 9.70
CA CYS A 91 -0.15 -0.18 10.50
C CYS A 91 0.95 0.50 9.66
N LEU A 92 1.08 0.18 8.36
CA LEU A 92 2.09 0.80 7.49
C LEU A 92 1.77 2.27 7.27
N ALA A 93 0.49 2.58 7.06
CA ALA A 93 0.04 3.97 6.92
C ALA A 93 0.28 4.78 8.21
N ALA A 94 0.20 4.12 9.37
CA ALA A 94 0.48 4.72 10.68
C ALA A 94 1.99 4.74 11.05
N GLY A 95 2.89 4.28 10.19
CA GLY A 95 4.35 4.29 10.41
C GLY A 95 4.90 3.10 11.22
N PHE A 96 4.11 2.04 11.36
CA PHE A 96 4.44 0.78 12.01
C PHE A 96 4.64 -0.33 10.98
N ASP A 97 5.42 -1.37 11.30
CA ASP A 97 5.75 -2.44 10.34
C ASP A 97 5.18 -3.81 10.73
N THR A 98 4.57 -3.93 11.92
CA THR A 98 3.99 -5.17 12.43
C THR A 98 2.60 -4.95 13.02
N CYS A 99 1.75 -5.96 12.90
CA CYS A 99 0.55 -6.12 13.71
C CYS A 99 0.88 -7.20 14.74
N THR A 100 0.92 -6.83 16.02
CA THR A 100 1.34 -7.74 17.09
C THR A 100 0.34 -8.88 17.29
N SER A 101 0.72 -9.90 18.06
CA SER A 101 -0.19 -10.97 18.48
C SER A 101 -1.40 -10.46 19.27
N ALA A 102 -1.25 -9.30 19.94
CA ALA A 102 -2.33 -8.57 20.60
C ALA A 102 -3.19 -7.72 19.64
N ARG A 103 -2.94 -7.80 18.32
CA ARG A 103 -3.64 -7.07 17.25
C ARG A 103 -3.51 -5.55 17.37
N VAL A 104 -2.32 -5.11 17.79
CA VAL A 104 -1.93 -3.70 17.93
C VAL A 104 -0.85 -3.38 16.90
N CYS A 105 -0.88 -2.19 16.29
CA CYS A 105 0.20 -1.75 15.41
C CYS A 105 1.48 -1.49 16.21
N GLY A 106 2.59 -2.07 15.74
CA GLY A 106 3.88 -2.01 16.41
C GLY A 106 5.07 -1.96 15.47
N ARG A 107 6.21 -1.54 16.00
CA ARG A 107 7.52 -1.56 15.34
C ARG A 107 8.59 -2.02 16.30
N SER A 108 9.46 -2.93 15.86
CA SER A 108 10.63 -3.33 16.66
C SER A 108 11.63 -2.18 16.72
N ASP A 109 11.98 -1.75 17.93
CA ASP A 109 12.91 -0.63 18.15
C ASP A 109 13.75 -0.88 19.41
N PRO A 110 15.01 -1.34 19.27
CA PRO A 110 15.91 -1.63 20.39
C PRO A 110 16.16 -0.42 21.30
N ALA A 111 15.99 0.79 20.77
CA ALA A 111 16.16 2.05 21.48
C ALA A 111 14.82 2.72 21.82
N CYS A 112 13.71 1.97 21.80
CA CYS A 112 12.37 2.52 22.05
C CYS A 112 12.37 3.41 23.31
N GLY A 113 12.04 4.67 23.09
CA GLY A 113 11.96 5.72 24.08
C GLY A 113 11.38 6.99 23.45
N PRO A 114 11.37 8.12 24.19
CA PRO A 114 10.71 9.35 23.76
C PRO A 114 11.21 9.93 22.43
N ALA A 115 12.45 9.63 22.07
CA ALA A 115 13.08 10.10 20.83
C ALA A 115 12.68 9.28 19.60
N THR A 116 12.25 8.03 19.75
CA THR A 116 12.05 7.10 18.63
C THR A 116 10.63 6.55 18.53
N CYS A 117 9.83 6.70 19.58
CA CYS A 117 8.46 6.19 19.65
C CYS A 117 7.47 7.28 20.06
N ALA A 118 6.52 7.60 19.16
CA ALA A 118 5.44 8.53 19.46
C ALA A 118 4.34 7.92 20.35
N GLY A 119 4.15 6.59 20.28
CA GLY A 119 3.25 5.82 21.14
C GLY A 119 3.91 5.39 22.43
N CYS A 120 3.87 4.11 22.78
CA CYS A 120 4.47 3.58 24.01
C CYS A 120 5.40 2.39 23.74
N CYS A 121 6.28 2.09 24.69
CA CYS A 121 7.27 1.03 24.58
C CYS A 121 6.89 -0.19 25.43
N GLU A 122 6.95 -1.38 24.83
CA GLU A 122 6.75 -2.66 25.52
C GLU A 122 7.91 -3.61 25.20
N ILE A 123 8.11 -4.65 26.02
CA ILE A 123 9.03 -5.75 25.72
C ILE A 123 8.18 -6.94 25.25
N ASP A 124 8.45 -7.45 24.05
CA ASP A 124 7.74 -8.63 23.55
C ASP A 124 8.13 -9.91 24.31
N GLY A 125 7.40 -11.00 24.07
CA GLY A 125 7.68 -12.30 24.70
C GLY A 125 9.04 -12.91 24.34
N ALA A 126 9.77 -12.35 23.37
CA ALA A 126 11.13 -12.73 23.00
C ALA A 126 12.20 -11.81 23.61
N GLY A 127 11.81 -10.80 24.41
CA GLY A 127 12.71 -9.89 25.10
C GLY A 127 13.11 -8.65 24.30
N ASN A 128 12.53 -8.42 23.11
CA ASN A 128 12.85 -7.24 22.29
C ASN A 128 11.95 -6.06 22.66
N ARG A 129 12.52 -4.86 22.63
CA ARG A 129 11.76 -3.64 22.86
C ARG A 129 11.02 -3.22 21.58
N GLN A 130 9.72 -2.95 21.71
CA GLN A 130 8.83 -2.59 20.62
C GLN A 130 8.13 -1.26 20.92
N CYS A 131 7.99 -0.43 19.89
CA CYS A 131 7.15 0.76 19.90
C CYS A 131 5.76 0.41 19.40
N LEU A 132 4.73 0.57 20.24
CA LEU A 132 3.33 0.33 19.91
C LEU A 132 2.58 1.64 19.66
N SER A 133 1.47 1.58 18.92
CA SER A 133 0.65 2.75 18.55
C SER A 133 0.18 3.59 19.74
N GLY A 134 0.05 2.97 20.91
CA GLY A 134 -0.35 3.65 22.14
C GLY A 134 -1.84 3.99 22.22
N THR A 135 -2.66 3.46 21.31
CA THR A 135 -4.11 3.75 21.18
C THR A 135 -4.99 2.66 21.76
N GLU A 136 -4.44 1.46 21.91
CA GLU A 136 -5.21 0.28 22.30
C GLU A 136 -5.29 0.15 23.81
N SER A 137 -6.38 -0.38 24.33
CA SER A 137 -6.59 -0.53 25.78
C SER A 137 -5.59 -1.48 26.42
N THR A 138 -5.06 -2.46 25.68
CA THR A 138 -3.99 -3.36 26.15
C THR A 138 -2.59 -2.75 26.07
N ALA A 139 -2.42 -1.65 25.33
CA ALA A 139 -1.14 -1.01 25.08
C ALA A 139 -1.30 0.52 24.96
N CYS A 140 -1.80 1.15 26.02
CA CYS A 140 -2.11 2.57 26.05
C CYS A 140 -0.89 3.38 26.49
N GLY A 141 -0.59 4.48 25.77
CA GLY A 141 0.49 5.39 26.15
C GLY A 141 0.94 6.31 25.02
N ARG A 142 1.82 7.26 25.35
CA ARG A 142 2.41 8.22 24.40
C ARG A 142 3.83 8.59 24.80
N GLY A 143 4.61 9.05 23.82
CA GLY A 143 5.92 9.66 24.04
C GLY A 143 6.99 8.67 24.49
N GLY A 144 6.89 7.41 24.06
CA GLY A 144 7.90 6.37 24.32
C GLY A 144 8.02 5.96 25.78
N ALA A 145 7.02 6.28 26.61
CA ALA A 145 6.88 5.73 27.95
C ALA A 145 6.43 4.26 27.88
N SER A 146 6.53 3.51 28.98
CA SER A 146 6.05 2.12 29.05
C SER A 146 4.55 2.03 28.73
N CYS A 147 4.16 1.06 27.88
CA CYS A 147 2.76 0.80 27.62
C CYS A 147 2.02 0.36 28.89
N ARG A 148 0.78 0.82 29.05
CA ARG A 148 -0.09 0.43 30.15
C ARG A 148 -1.30 -0.32 29.60
N ASN A 149 -1.57 -1.48 30.19
CA ASN A 149 -2.82 -2.20 29.97
C ASN A 149 -3.91 -1.60 30.85
N CYS A 150 -4.86 -0.89 30.24
CA CYS A 150 -6.01 -0.29 30.90
C CYS A 150 -7.12 -1.32 31.17
N GLU A 151 -7.12 -2.47 30.49
CA GLU A 151 -8.10 -3.53 30.70
C GLU A 151 -7.95 -4.21 32.07
N ASP A 152 -6.74 -4.27 32.61
CA ASP A 152 -6.47 -4.79 33.96
C ASP A 152 -7.22 -4.01 35.05
N ASP A 153 -7.48 -2.72 34.80
CA ASP A 153 -8.24 -1.82 35.66
C ASP A 153 -9.72 -1.68 35.22
N GLY A 154 -10.13 -2.39 34.16
CA GLY A 154 -11.45 -2.30 33.54
C GLY A 154 -11.73 -0.93 32.90
N ARG A 155 -10.71 -0.29 32.33
CA ARG A 155 -10.73 1.07 31.78
C ARG A 155 -10.39 1.07 30.29
N ALA A 156 -10.88 2.06 29.55
CA ALA A 156 -10.43 2.31 28.18
C ALA A 156 -9.18 3.21 28.11
N CYS A 157 -8.42 3.09 27.02
CA CYS A 157 -7.40 4.08 26.66
C CYS A 157 -8.08 5.37 26.18
N ASP A 158 -7.89 6.47 26.91
CA ASP A 158 -8.35 7.78 26.46
C ASP A 158 -7.44 8.25 25.32
N LEU A 159 -7.97 8.34 24.10
CA LEU A 159 -7.20 8.69 22.89
C LEU A 159 -6.66 10.13 22.92
N SER A 160 -7.25 11.02 23.71
CA SER A 160 -6.84 12.42 23.83
C SER A 160 -5.65 12.59 24.79
N THR A 161 -5.69 11.89 25.93
CA THR A 161 -4.62 11.94 26.94
C THR A 161 -3.60 10.82 26.78
N ARG A 162 -3.90 9.79 25.97
CA ARG A 162 -3.12 8.56 25.81
C ARG A 162 -2.77 7.93 27.15
N SER A 163 -3.75 7.90 28.04
CA SER A 163 -3.66 7.36 29.39
C SER A 163 -4.91 6.57 29.73
N CYS A 164 -4.85 5.66 30.70
CA CYS A 164 -6.04 4.97 31.15
C CYS A 164 -7.01 5.98 31.76
N GLY A 165 -8.24 6.04 31.24
CA GLY A 165 -9.24 7.01 31.64
C GLY A 165 -9.40 7.11 33.16
N THR A 166 -9.58 8.33 33.66
CA THR A 166 -9.70 8.59 35.11
C THR A 166 -11.13 8.49 35.63
N THR A 167 -12.13 8.47 34.75
CA THR A 167 -13.54 8.45 35.16
C THR A 167 -14.28 7.41 34.37
N ARG A 168 -14.91 6.46 35.08
CA ARG A 168 -15.89 5.57 34.49
C ARG A 168 -17.04 6.42 33.98
N CYS A 169 -17.58 6.08 32.82
CA CYS A 169 -18.82 6.72 32.37
C CYS A 169 -19.92 6.35 33.38
N ASP A 170 -20.49 7.37 34.02
CA ASP A 170 -21.52 7.21 35.04
C ASP A 170 -22.46 8.42 35.08
N ALA A 171 -23.46 8.35 35.96
CA ALA A 171 -24.53 9.34 36.06
C ALA A 171 -24.06 10.77 36.44
N THR A 172 -22.83 10.94 36.92
CA THR A 172 -22.30 12.24 37.36
C THR A 172 -21.55 12.99 36.26
N ASN A 173 -21.10 12.29 35.22
CA ASN A 173 -20.30 12.86 34.14
C ASN A 173 -20.90 12.64 32.74
N CYS A 174 -21.96 11.86 32.62
CA CYS A 174 -22.63 11.56 31.36
C CYS A 174 -24.13 11.83 31.43
N ASN A 175 -24.59 12.86 30.71
CA ASN A 175 -26.03 13.15 30.58
C ASN A 175 -26.75 12.12 29.68
N GLY A 176 -26.01 11.45 28.78
CA GLY A 176 -26.52 10.40 27.90
C GLY A 176 -26.34 9.00 28.48
N CYS A 177 -25.79 8.06 27.71
CA CYS A 177 -25.56 6.69 28.17
C CYS A 177 -24.14 6.19 27.89
N CYS A 178 -23.74 5.14 28.61
CA CYS A 178 -22.39 4.62 28.65
C CYS A 178 -22.25 3.33 27.84
N VAL A 179 -21.25 3.28 26.97
CA VAL A 179 -20.72 2.05 26.37
C VAL A 179 -19.29 1.89 26.86
N GLY A 180 -19.09 1.07 27.90
CA GLY A 180 -17.82 1.12 28.64
C GLY A 180 -17.65 2.48 29.30
N ASP A 181 -16.52 3.15 29.05
CA ASP A 181 -16.22 4.50 29.57
C ASP A 181 -16.59 5.64 28.60
N LEU A 182 -17.19 5.33 27.44
CA LEU A 182 -17.60 6.33 26.46
C LEU A 182 -19.03 6.83 26.73
N CYS A 183 -19.16 8.12 27.02
CA CYS A 183 -20.46 8.80 27.10
C CYS A 183 -20.99 9.13 25.71
N LEU A 184 -22.03 8.41 25.29
CA LEU A 184 -22.77 8.70 24.06
C LEU A 184 -23.97 9.61 24.34
N PRO A 185 -24.42 10.41 23.35
CA PRO A 185 -25.57 11.31 23.52
C PRO A 185 -26.87 10.62 23.94
N GLY A 186 -26.96 9.30 23.77
CA GLY A 186 -28.06 8.49 24.28
C GLY A 186 -29.39 8.64 23.53
N ASN A 187 -29.39 9.26 22.35
CA ASN A 187 -30.58 9.68 21.62
C ASN A 187 -30.90 8.83 20.38
N SER A 188 -30.13 7.77 20.11
CA SER A 188 -30.33 6.89 18.95
C SER A 188 -31.00 5.58 19.36
N SER A 189 -31.76 4.96 18.44
CA SER A 189 -32.41 3.67 18.68
C SER A 189 -31.43 2.51 18.93
N LEU A 190 -30.16 2.68 18.53
CA LEU A 190 -29.09 1.70 18.67
C LEU A 190 -28.19 1.93 19.90
N ALA A 191 -28.28 3.11 20.51
CA ALA A 191 -27.55 3.51 21.71
C ALA A 191 -28.43 4.47 22.53
N CYS A 192 -29.53 3.95 23.06
CA CYS A 192 -30.51 4.72 23.81
C CYS A 192 -30.30 4.56 25.32
N GLY A 193 -30.29 5.68 26.04
CA GLY A 193 -30.19 5.73 27.50
C GLY A 193 -29.91 7.15 27.99
N ALA A 194 -30.04 7.38 29.30
CA ALA A 194 -29.84 8.68 29.93
C ALA A 194 -29.18 8.53 31.30
N ASN A 195 -28.67 9.65 31.84
CA ASN A 195 -28.07 9.75 33.18
C ASN A 195 -26.94 8.74 33.41
N GLY A 196 -26.07 8.54 32.42
CA GLY A 196 -24.88 7.69 32.54
C GLY A 196 -25.17 6.22 32.81
N GLY A 197 -26.38 5.76 32.52
CA GLY A 197 -26.72 4.34 32.48
C GLY A 197 -26.15 3.66 31.24
N GLN A 198 -26.13 2.33 31.20
CA GLN A 198 -25.61 1.58 30.04
C GLN A 198 -26.47 1.82 28.78
N CYS A 199 -25.84 2.11 27.63
CA CYS A 199 -26.58 2.26 26.37
C CYS A 199 -27.22 0.94 25.94
N GLY A 200 -28.53 0.98 25.67
CA GLY A 200 -29.30 -0.16 25.17
C GLY A 200 -29.82 0.07 23.75
N ARG A 201 -30.17 -1.03 23.06
CA ARG A 201 -30.97 -0.96 21.84
C ARG A 201 -32.46 -0.92 22.21
N CYS A 202 -33.22 -0.04 21.58
CA CYS A 202 -34.67 -0.05 21.73
C CYS A 202 -35.28 -1.26 21.01
N ALA A 203 -36.31 -1.87 21.60
CA ALA A 203 -36.98 -3.03 21.00
C ALA A 203 -37.75 -2.62 19.72
N ALA A 204 -38.05 -3.59 18.86
CA ALA A 204 -38.85 -3.34 17.65
C ALA A 204 -40.18 -2.64 18.00
N GLY A 205 -40.42 -1.47 17.40
CA GLY A 205 -41.60 -0.63 17.69
C GLY A 205 -41.40 0.41 18.80
N GLN A 206 -40.17 0.63 19.27
CA GLN A 206 -39.82 1.71 20.20
C GLN A 206 -38.91 2.74 19.52
N VAL A 207 -39.00 3.99 19.95
CA VAL A 207 -38.11 5.07 19.51
C VAL A 207 -37.38 5.64 20.71
N CYS A 208 -36.13 6.04 20.52
CA CYS A 208 -35.36 6.68 21.58
C CYS A 208 -35.77 8.16 21.68
N ARG A 209 -36.66 8.49 22.62
CA ARG A 209 -37.12 9.87 22.83
C ARG A 209 -36.16 10.59 23.77
N VAL A 210 -35.65 11.73 23.31
CA VAL A 210 -34.74 12.57 24.06
C VAL A 210 -35.40 13.11 25.33
N THR A 211 -34.72 12.98 26.46
CA THR A 211 -35.15 13.51 27.75
C THR A 211 -34.54 14.89 28.00
N SER A 212 -35.24 15.76 28.73
CA SER A 212 -34.83 17.14 29.01
C SER A 212 -33.53 17.27 29.83
N GLY A 213 -33.02 16.18 30.41
CA GLY A 213 -31.73 16.11 31.10
C GLY A 213 -30.54 15.65 30.22
N GLY A 214 -30.73 15.50 28.91
CA GLY A 214 -29.80 14.78 28.03
C GLY A 214 -30.07 13.28 28.01
N GLY A 215 -29.60 12.57 26.98
CA GLY A 215 -29.95 11.17 26.76
C GLY A 215 -31.33 10.96 26.17
N GLY A 216 -31.75 9.71 26.12
CA GLY A 216 -33.07 9.30 25.66
C GLY A 216 -33.56 8.03 26.33
N ARG A 217 -34.87 7.85 26.37
CA ARG A 217 -35.53 6.64 26.87
C ARG A 217 -36.15 5.90 25.70
N CYS A 218 -36.00 4.58 25.67
CA CYS A 218 -36.76 3.74 24.78
C CYS A 218 -38.22 3.81 25.20
N GLU A 219 -38.95 4.70 24.55
CA GLU A 219 -40.37 4.80 24.69
C GLU A 219 -40.96 3.96 23.57
N GLY A 220 -41.85 3.03 23.95
CA GLY A 220 -42.83 2.56 22.97
C GLY A 220 -43.47 3.79 22.38
N VAL A 221 -43.55 3.87 21.06
CA VAL A 221 -44.54 4.76 20.48
C VAL A 221 -45.87 4.28 21.03
N SER A 222 -46.39 5.02 22.00
CA SER A 222 -47.74 4.84 22.49
C SER A 222 -48.61 5.00 21.25
N THR A 223 -49.09 3.85 20.79
CA THR A 223 -49.82 3.62 19.56
C THR A 223 -49.04 3.94 18.28
N CYS A 224 -48.83 2.90 17.48
CA CYS A 224 -48.71 3.03 16.05
C CYS A 224 -49.79 4.01 15.53
N GLY A 225 -49.38 4.98 14.72
CA GLY A 225 -50.19 6.10 14.27
C GLY A 225 -49.59 6.77 13.03
N PRO A 226 -50.28 7.75 12.42
CA PRO A 226 -49.88 8.36 11.15
C PRO A 226 -48.48 9.00 11.18
N ALA A 227 -48.01 9.39 12.36
CA ALA A 227 -46.70 10.01 12.55
C ALA A 227 -45.52 9.02 12.52
N ASN A 228 -45.76 7.71 12.65
CA ASN A 228 -44.69 6.71 12.82
C ASN A 228 -44.92 5.40 12.04
N CYS A 229 -46.03 5.28 11.29
CA CYS A 229 -46.33 4.11 10.49
C CYS A 229 -46.92 4.50 9.13
N ALA A 230 -46.19 4.19 8.05
CA ALA A 230 -46.67 4.41 6.69
C ALA A 230 -47.78 3.40 6.29
N GLY A 231 -47.73 2.18 6.84
CA GLY A 231 -48.77 1.15 6.67
C GLY A 231 -49.86 1.25 7.74
N CYS A 232 -50.25 0.15 8.37
CA CYS A 232 -51.32 0.14 9.37
C CYS A 232 -50.87 -0.43 10.72
N CYS A 233 -51.71 -0.24 11.73
CA CYS A 233 -51.42 -0.53 13.13
C CYS A 233 -52.22 -1.73 13.62
N THR A 234 -51.53 -2.76 14.13
CA THR A 234 -52.19 -3.90 14.78
C THR A 234 -52.84 -3.48 16.09
N ALA A 235 -53.76 -4.31 16.61
CA ALA A 235 -54.38 -4.10 17.92
C ALA A 235 -53.37 -4.05 19.09
N THR A 236 -52.17 -4.60 18.90
CA THR A 236 -51.05 -4.55 19.86
C THR A 236 -50.13 -3.34 19.66
N GLY A 237 -50.47 -2.44 18.72
CA GLY A 237 -49.72 -1.21 18.45
C GLY A 237 -48.48 -1.40 17.58
N GLN A 238 -48.36 -2.51 16.84
CA GLN A 238 -47.25 -2.74 15.92
C GLN A 238 -47.55 -2.20 14.53
N CYS A 239 -46.59 -1.50 13.92
CA CYS A 239 -46.69 -1.05 12.53
C CYS A 239 -46.46 -2.21 11.57
N ARG A 240 -47.39 -2.44 10.65
CA ARG A 240 -47.32 -3.40 9.56
C ARG A 240 -47.27 -2.65 8.24
N THR A 241 -46.69 -3.26 7.22
CA THR A 241 -46.57 -2.71 5.86
C THR A 241 -47.91 -2.45 5.16
N GLY A 242 -49.01 -3.04 5.64
CA GLY A 242 -50.36 -2.75 5.13
C GLY A 242 -50.73 -3.45 3.83
N ASP A 243 -49.94 -4.46 3.42
CA ASP A 243 -50.00 -5.11 2.10
C ASP A 243 -50.51 -6.57 2.14
N GLY A 244 -50.75 -7.12 3.33
CA GLY A 244 -51.29 -8.46 3.53
C GLY A 244 -52.77 -8.46 3.84
N SER A 245 -53.51 -9.48 3.39
CA SER A 245 -54.94 -9.68 3.68
C SER A 245 -55.25 -9.80 5.18
N ALA A 246 -54.28 -10.21 6.01
CA ALA A 246 -54.43 -10.27 7.46
C ALA A 246 -54.15 -8.93 8.18
N ALA A 247 -53.66 -7.92 7.47
CA ALA A 247 -53.30 -6.60 8.01
C ALA A 247 -53.26 -5.55 6.89
N CYS A 248 -54.43 -5.26 6.31
CA CYS A 248 -54.61 -4.32 5.21
C CYS A 248 -54.87 -2.90 5.73
N GLY A 249 -54.22 -1.90 5.14
CA GLY A 249 -54.46 -0.50 5.50
C GLY A 249 -53.23 0.38 5.30
N SER A 250 -53.33 1.66 5.70
CA SER A 250 -52.27 2.65 5.49
C SER A 250 -52.37 3.84 6.45
N PHE A 251 -51.35 4.72 6.43
CA PHE A 251 -51.30 5.98 7.18
C PHE A 251 -51.43 5.83 8.70
N GLY A 252 -50.94 4.73 9.25
CA GLY A 252 -50.95 4.48 10.69
C GLY A 252 -52.36 4.38 11.28
N GLN A 253 -53.36 4.08 10.44
CA GLN A 253 -54.70 3.69 10.88
C GLN A 253 -54.70 2.24 11.35
N ARG A 254 -55.75 1.79 12.03
CA ARG A 254 -55.88 0.39 12.47
C ARG A 254 -55.92 -0.55 11.26
N CYS A 255 -55.17 -1.65 11.31
CA CYS A 255 -55.21 -2.66 10.25
C CYS A 255 -56.57 -3.37 10.20
N ASP A 256 -57.10 -3.51 8.99
CA ASP A 256 -58.25 -4.33 8.70
C ASP A 256 -57.80 -5.75 8.32
N GLN A 257 -58.60 -6.73 8.69
CA GLN A 257 -58.46 -8.10 8.22
C GLN A 257 -59.47 -8.29 7.10
N CYS A 258 -58.99 -8.45 5.87
CA CYS A 258 -59.85 -8.71 4.72
C CYS A 258 -60.55 -10.06 4.90
N ASP A 259 -61.81 -10.13 4.51
CA ASP A 259 -62.56 -11.38 4.54
C ASP A 259 -61.91 -12.42 3.61
N PRO A 260 -62.19 -13.73 3.77
CA PRO A 260 -61.66 -14.79 2.90
C PRO A 260 -61.89 -14.56 1.40
N ASN A 261 -62.89 -13.73 1.06
CA ASN A 261 -63.25 -13.35 -0.30
C ASN A 261 -62.85 -11.90 -0.64
N GLU A 262 -61.83 -11.32 0.02
CA GLU A 262 -61.33 -9.97 -0.22
C GLU A 262 -59.79 -9.89 -0.22
N LEU A 263 -59.23 -9.04 -1.10
CA LEU A 263 -57.79 -8.82 -1.26
C LEU A 263 -57.46 -7.39 -0.88
N CYS A 264 -56.32 -7.22 -0.22
CA CYS A 264 -55.77 -5.91 0.10
C CYS A 264 -55.17 -5.27 -1.18
N THR A 265 -55.88 -4.31 -1.77
CA THR A 265 -55.50 -3.71 -3.06
C THR A 265 -55.21 -2.20 -2.93
N PRO A 266 -54.33 -1.63 -3.79
CA PRO A 266 -54.05 -0.19 -3.78
C PRO A 266 -55.30 0.65 -4.07
N ASP A 267 -55.58 1.65 -3.24
CA ASP A 267 -56.77 2.49 -3.33
C ASP A 267 -56.51 3.86 -4.01
N GLY A 268 -55.58 3.88 -4.97
CA GLY A 268 -55.27 5.07 -5.78
C GLY A 268 -54.45 6.17 -5.10
N PHE A 269 -54.22 6.12 -3.78
CA PHE A 269 -53.30 7.01 -3.06
C PHE A 269 -51.97 6.30 -2.78
N SER A 270 -50.85 7.04 -2.86
CA SER A 270 -49.51 6.51 -2.60
C SER A 270 -49.42 5.90 -1.21
N GLY A 271 -49.30 4.57 -1.12
CA GLY A 271 -49.23 3.85 0.15
C GLY A 271 -50.57 3.40 0.74
N ALA A 272 -51.71 3.79 0.14
CA ALA A 272 -53.03 3.42 0.63
C ALA A 272 -53.55 2.11 0.06
N ARG A 273 -54.07 1.23 0.93
CA ARG A 273 -54.67 -0.05 0.54
C ARG A 273 -55.95 -0.33 1.31
N THR A 274 -56.94 -0.90 0.64
CA THR A 274 -58.24 -1.28 1.20
C THR A 274 -58.62 -2.71 0.77
N CYS A 275 -59.40 -3.39 1.62
CA CYS A 275 -59.96 -4.69 1.29
C CYS A 275 -61.04 -4.52 0.22
N ARG A 276 -60.84 -5.17 -0.93
CA ARG A 276 -61.83 -5.24 -2.01
C ARG A 276 -62.15 -6.70 -2.32
N PRO A 277 -63.39 -7.03 -2.74
CA PRO A 277 -63.77 -8.39 -3.12
C PRO A 277 -62.77 -9.03 -4.08
N ILE A 278 -62.32 -10.23 -3.74
CA ILE A 278 -61.55 -11.12 -4.60
C ILE A 278 -62.47 -11.55 -5.73
N GLU A 279 -62.32 -10.91 -6.89
CA GLU A 279 -62.62 -11.54 -8.16
C GLU A 279 -61.56 -12.62 -8.38
N THR A 280 -61.70 -13.78 -7.73
CA THR A 280 -60.73 -14.88 -7.83
C THR A 280 -60.60 -15.26 -9.29
N CYS A 281 -59.38 -15.24 -9.83
CA CYS A 281 -59.15 -15.78 -11.16
C CYS A 281 -59.61 -17.24 -11.19
N GLY A 282 -60.56 -17.54 -12.06
CA GLY A 282 -61.14 -18.85 -12.20
C GLY A 282 -61.93 -18.97 -13.50
N PRO A 283 -62.56 -20.13 -13.75
CA PRO A 283 -63.25 -20.40 -15.02
C PRO A 283 -64.37 -19.40 -15.35
N ALA A 284 -64.89 -18.70 -14.34
CA ALA A 284 -65.97 -17.72 -14.48
C ALA A 284 -65.51 -16.36 -15.03
N ASN A 285 -64.24 -15.99 -14.84
CA ASN A 285 -63.74 -14.64 -15.18
C ASN A 285 -62.39 -14.65 -15.91
N CYS A 286 -61.80 -15.82 -16.17
CA CYS A 286 -60.56 -15.95 -16.92
C CYS A 286 -60.65 -16.95 -18.08
N ALA A 287 -60.51 -16.45 -19.31
CA ALA A 287 -60.45 -17.29 -20.51
C ALA A 287 -59.12 -18.05 -20.65
N GLY A 288 -58.02 -17.48 -20.14
CA GLY A 288 -56.68 -18.06 -20.13
C GLY A 288 -56.40 -18.87 -18.86
N CYS A 289 -55.22 -18.70 -18.25
CA CYS A 289 -54.85 -19.39 -17.01
C CYS A 289 -54.61 -18.42 -15.85
N CYS A 290 -54.67 -18.95 -14.64
CA CYS A 290 -54.50 -18.20 -13.41
C CYS A 290 -53.09 -18.39 -12.84
N PHE A 291 -52.34 -17.30 -12.75
CA PHE A 291 -51.09 -17.23 -11.99
C PHE A 291 -51.34 -16.44 -10.72
N GLY A 292 -51.60 -17.15 -9.62
CA GLY A 292 -52.23 -16.55 -8.45
C GLY A 292 -53.66 -16.07 -8.79
N ASN A 293 -53.98 -14.81 -8.48
CA ASN A 293 -55.28 -14.20 -8.76
C ASN A 293 -55.31 -13.40 -10.07
N THR A 294 -54.22 -13.41 -10.84
CA THR A 294 -54.13 -12.66 -12.10
C THR A 294 -54.52 -13.57 -13.26
N CYS A 295 -55.53 -13.16 -14.03
CA CYS A 295 -55.86 -13.83 -15.29
C CYS A 295 -54.84 -13.46 -16.36
N ILE A 296 -54.05 -14.45 -16.77
CA ILE A 296 -53.13 -14.32 -17.88
C ILE A 296 -53.83 -14.82 -19.13
N LEU A 297 -54.11 -13.91 -20.06
CA LEU A 297 -54.73 -14.21 -21.35
C LEU A 297 -53.76 -14.89 -22.34
N ALA A 298 -52.47 -14.94 -22.00
CA ALA A 298 -51.40 -15.37 -22.88
C ALA A 298 -51.13 -16.87 -22.74
N THR A 299 -51.30 -17.60 -23.83
CA THR A 299 -50.99 -19.02 -24.02
C THR A 299 -49.53 -19.21 -24.47
N ASN A 300 -48.56 -18.65 -23.76
CA ASN A 300 -47.14 -18.81 -24.06
C ASN A 300 -46.49 -19.89 -23.19
N GLU A 301 -45.24 -20.22 -23.47
CA GLU A 301 -44.53 -21.37 -22.88
C GLU A 301 -44.31 -21.23 -21.36
N ASP A 302 -44.27 -19.99 -20.86
CA ASP A 302 -44.10 -19.68 -19.44
C ASP A 302 -45.42 -19.67 -18.65
N PHE A 303 -46.56 -19.48 -19.34
CA PHE A 303 -47.88 -19.38 -18.72
C PHE A 303 -48.93 -20.14 -19.53
N CYS A 304 -48.71 -21.45 -19.73
CA CYS A 304 -49.63 -22.26 -20.52
C CYS A 304 -50.84 -22.71 -19.72
N GLY A 305 -52.05 -22.51 -20.27
CA GLY A 305 -53.30 -22.99 -19.68
C GLY A 305 -54.52 -22.28 -20.26
N ALA A 306 -55.72 -22.81 -20.00
CA ALA A 306 -56.98 -22.23 -20.47
C ALA A 306 -58.10 -22.42 -19.43
N ARG A 307 -59.18 -21.64 -19.57
CA ARG A 307 -60.42 -21.75 -18.77
C ARG A 307 -60.23 -21.56 -17.27
N GLY A 308 -59.33 -20.67 -16.87
CA GLY A 308 -59.10 -20.31 -15.47
C GLY A 308 -58.45 -21.42 -14.65
N GLN A 309 -57.80 -22.40 -15.29
CA GLN A 309 -56.93 -23.38 -14.63
C GLN A 309 -55.61 -22.72 -14.22
N GLN A 310 -54.84 -23.32 -13.29
CA GLN A 310 -53.53 -22.79 -12.93
C GLN A 310 -52.56 -22.83 -14.11
N CYS A 311 -51.79 -21.75 -14.31
CA CYS A 311 -50.77 -21.70 -15.36
C CYS A 311 -49.66 -22.74 -15.10
N GLN A 312 -49.25 -23.46 -16.14
CA GLN A 312 -48.11 -24.38 -16.09
C GLN A 312 -46.99 -23.93 -17.03
N PHE A 313 -45.75 -24.24 -16.65
CA PHE A 313 -44.56 -24.04 -17.49
C PHE A 313 -44.38 -25.23 -18.41
N CYS A 314 -44.26 -24.99 -19.72
CA CYS A 314 -43.96 -26.03 -20.69
C CYS A 314 -42.50 -26.49 -20.55
N GLY A 315 -42.28 -27.81 -20.60
CA GLY A 315 -40.94 -28.38 -20.49
C GLY A 315 -40.06 -28.07 -21.72
N PRO A 316 -38.75 -28.34 -21.66
CA PRO A 316 -37.83 -28.02 -22.77
C PRO A 316 -38.33 -28.59 -24.10
N GLY A 317 -38.52 -27.71 -25.08
CA GLY A 317 -39.00 -28.07 -26.42
C GLY A 317 -40.51 -28.24 -26.56
N GLN A 318 -41.33 -27.93 -25.55
CA GLN A 318 -42.79 -27.92 -25.68
C GLN A 318 -43.32 -26.51 -25.98
N VAL A 319 -44.31 -26.40 -26.86
CA VAL A 319 -45.05 -25.16 -27.15
C VAL A 319 -46.46 -25.27 -26.58
N CYS A 320 -47.00 -24.14 -26.10
CA CYS A 320 -48.35 -24.10 -25.57
C CYS A 320 -49.38 -24.07 -26.72
N ASN A 321 -50.19 -25.12 -26.85
CA ASN A 321 -51.26 -25.14 -27.85
C ASN A 321 -52.34 -24.10 -27.47
N THR A 322 -52.45 -23.03 -28.26
CA THR A 322 -53.35 -21.90 -28.00
C THR A 322 -54.84 -22.25 -28.07
N ALA A 323 -55.21 -23.39 -28.68
CA ALA A 323 -56.59 -23.86 -28.76
C ALA A 323 -57.00 -24.74 -27.56
N GLY A 324 -56.03 -25.34 -26.85
CA GLY A 324 -56.29 -26.28 -25.76
C GLY A 324 -55.73 -25.86 -24.39
N GLY A 325 -54.69 -25.04 -24.36
CA GLY A 325 -53.98 -24.67 -23.13
C GLY A 325 -53.09 -25.80 -22.57
N PHE A 326 -52.60 -26.70 -23.42
CA PHE A 326 -51.71 -27.81 -23.02
C PHE A 326 -50.35 -27.70 -23.73
N CYS A 327 -49.29 -28.17 -23.07
CA CYS A 327 -47.95 -28.19 -23.62
C CYS A 327 -47.77 -29.38 -24.58
N GLU A 328 -47.49 -29.10 -25.84
CA GLU A 328 -47.28 -30.10 -26.89
C GLU A 328 -45.86 -29.99 -27.47
N GLN A 329 -45.23 -31.10 -27.85
CA GLN A 329 -43.93 -31.08 -28.55
C GLN A 329 -44.16 -30.73 -30.04
N PRO A 330 -43.59 -29.64 -30.58
CA PRO A 330 -43.57 -29.44 -32.02
C PRO A 330 -42.57 -30.42 -32.64
N ALA A 331 -42.96 -31.06 -33.74
CA ALA A 331 -42.23 -32.19 -34.31
C ALA A 331 -40.83 -31.88 -34.88
N THR A 332 -40.42 -30.61 -34.98
CA THR A 332 -39.08 -30.18 -35.45
C THR A 332 -38.71 -28.78 -34.93
N CYS A 333 -37.45 -28.58 -34.54
CA CYS A 333 -36.92 -27.25 -34.21
C CYS A 333 -36.48 -26.51 -35.48
N ASN A 334 -37.10 -25.38 -35.76
CA ASN A 334 -36.79 -24.52 -36.90
C ASN A 334 -37.15 -23.06 -36.59
N ALA A 335 -36.94 -22.16 -37.56
CA ALA A 335 -37.18 -20.72 -37.41
C ALA A 335 -38.62 -20.33 -37.05
N PHE A 336 -39.60 -21.20 -37.28
CA PHE A 336 -41.01 -20.96 -36.95
C PHE A 336 -41.41 -21.50 -35.58
N THR A 337 -40.69 -22.50 -35.07
CA THR A 337 -40.99 -23.20 -33.81
C THR A 337 -40.03 -22.83 -32.68
N CYS A 338 -38.97 -22.06 -32.95
CA CYS A 338 -37.96 -21.67 -31.98
C CYS A 338 -37.49 -20.22 -32.17
N PHE A 339 -37.74 -19.36 -31.18
CA PHE A 339 -37.23 -17.98 -31.18
C PHE A 339 -35.73 -17.88 -30.88
N GLY A 340 -35.16 -18.85 -30.16
CA GLY A 340 -33.73 -18.97 -29.88
C GLY A 340 -32.99 -19.75 -30.96
N CYS A 341 -32.23 -20.79 -30.60
CA CYS A 341 -31.47 -21.60 -31.55
C CYS A 341 -31.70 -23.11 -31.33
N CYS A 342 -31.45 -23.92 -32.36
CA CYS A 342 -31.71 -25.35 -32.36
C CYS A 342 -30.45 -26.17 -32.05
N ILE A 343 -30.58 -27.11 -31.11
CA ILE A 343 -29.64 -28.23 -30.89
C ILE A 343 -30.38 -29.51 -31.23
N GLY A 344 -30.29 -29.94 -32.50
CA GLY A 344 -31.19 -30.97 -33.02
C GLY A 344 -32.64 -30.46 -33.04
N ASP A 345 -33.58 -31.24 -32.51
CA ASP A 345 -35.00 -30.87 -32.38
C ASP A 345 -35.31 -30.07 -31.11
N ILE A 346 -34.30 -29.72 -30.31
CA ILE A 346 -34.48 -28.99 -29.05
C ILE A 346 -34.24 -27.50 -29.29
N CYS A 347 -35.26 -26.68 -28.98
CA CYS A 347 -35.13 -25.22 -28.96
C CYS A 347 -34.45 -24.75 -27.67
N ALA A 348 -33.26 -24.17 -27.80
CA ALA A 348 -32.57 -23.50 -26.72
C ALA A 348 -32.86 -21.98 -26.76
N ILE A 349 -32.83 -21.34 -25.58
CA ILE A 349 -33.14 -19.91 -25.40
C ILE A 349 -32.24 -18.98 -26.23
N GLY A 350 -31.05 -19.44 -26.65
CA GLY A 350 -30.20 -18.70 -27.59
C GLY A 350 -29.30 -17.63 -26.98
N SER A 351 -29.33 -17.47 -25.65
CA SER A 351 -28.54 -16.48 -24.88
C SER A 351 -27.34 -17.07 -24.15
N GLN A 352 -27.10 -18.39 -24.27
CA GLN A 352 -26.06 -19.07 -23.50
C GLN A 352 -24.75 -19.14 -24.29
N ASN A 353 -23.61 -19.02 -23.61
CA ASN A 353 -22.28 -19.10 -24.25
C ASN A 353 -22.04 -20.43 -24.99
N THR A 354 -22.70 -21.51 -24.58
CA THR A 354 -22.63 -22.83 -25.20
C THR A 354 -23.79 -23.12 -26.16
N ALA A 355 -24.80 -22.24 -26.23
CA ALA A 355 -25.97 -22.36 -27.06
C ALA A 355 -26.48 -20.96 -27.49
N CYS A 356 -25.69 -20.29 -28.33
CA CYS A 356 -25.89 -18.92 -28.77
C CYS A 356 -26.50 -18.86 -30.18
N GLY A 357 -27.59 -18.11 -30.36
CA GLY A 357 -28.27 -17.98 -31.65
C GLY A 357 -29.70 -17.48 -31.49
N PHE A 358 -30.35 -17.17 -32.61
CA PHE A 358 -31.74 -16.70 -32.63
C PHE A 358 -32.44 -17.17 -33.92
N ASN A 359 -33.77 -17.05 -33.98
CA ASN A 359 -34.60 -17.44 -35.14
C ASN A 359 -34.44 -18.90 -35.58
N GLY A 360 -34.30 -19.84 -34.64
CA GLY A 360 -34.27 -21.27 -34.91
C GLY A 360 -33.08 -21.73 -35.76
N GLN A 361 -32.02 -20.92 -35.83
CA GLN A 361 -30.75 -21.32 -36.44
C GLN A 361 -30.00 -22.31 -35.55
N GLN A 362 -28.99 -23.01 -36.07
CA GLN A 362 -28.17 -23.88 -35.23
C GLN A 362 -27.44 -23.09 -34.14
N CYS A 363 -27.52 -23.60 -32.90
CA CYS A 363 -26.82 -22.99 -31.78
C CYS A 363 -25.30 -23.02 -31.97
N GLN A 364 -24.66 -21.88 -31.70
CA GLN A 364 -23.22 -21.73 -31.70
C GLN A 364 -22.68 -21.86 -30.28
N ASN A 365 -21.55 -22.55 -30.14
CA ASN A 365 -20.81 -22.59 -28.89
C ASN A 365 -19.66 -21.58 -28.95
N CYS A 366 -19.84 -20.43 -28.30
CA CYS A 366 -18.87 -19.35 -28.29
C CYS A 366 -17.59 -19.70 -27.53
N THR A 367 -17.64 -20.66 -26.59
CA THR A 367 -16.48 -21.06 -25.79
C THR A 367 -15.40 -21.79 -26.59
N ILE A 368 -15.75 -22.33 -27.77
CA ILE A 368 -14.84 -23.10 -28.64
C ILE A 368 -14.44 -22.33 -29.91
N GLN A 369 -15.09 -21.19 -30.21
CA GLN A 369 -14.84 -20.41 -31.44
C GLN A 369 -13.68 -19.40 -31.31
N GLY A 370 -13.17 -19.17 -30.10
CA GLY A 370 -12.02 -18.32 -29.83
C GLY A 370 -11.90 -18.00 -28.33
N PRO A 371 -10.71 -17.57 -27.84
CA PRO A 371 -10.55 -17.27 -26.42
C PRO A 371 -11.47 -16.13 -25.99
N GLY A 372 -12.40 -16.45 -25.09
CA GLY A 372 -13.20 -15.46 -24.36
C GLY A 372 -14.46 -14.95 -25.06
N LEU A 373 -14.88 -15.48 -26.23
CA LEU A 373 -16.13 -15.06 -26.87
C LEU A 373 -17.35 -15.40 -25.99
N THR A 374 -18.29 -14.46 -25.89
CA THR A 374 -19.54 -14.62 -25.12
C THR A 374 -20.74 -14.42 -26.04
N CYS A 375 -21.87 -15.02 -25.68
CA CYS A 375 -23.11 -14.84 -26.42
C CYS A 375 -23.69 -13.45 -26.13
N GLN A 376 -23.61 -12.55 -27.11
CA GLN A 376 -24.21 -11.22 -27.03
C GLN A 376 -25.20 -11.06 -28.20
N SER A 377 -26.45 -10.74 -27.85
CA SER A 377 -27.54 -10.55 -28.82
C SER A 377 -27.71 -11.70 -29.83
N GLY A 378 -27.53 -12.94 -29.38
CA GLY A 378 -27.67 -14.13 -30.23
C GLY A 378 -26.52 -14.38 -31.20
N SER A 379 -25.35 -13.75 -30.98
CA SER A 379 -24.14 -13.98 -31.76
C SER A 379 -22.90 -14.10 -30.86
N CYS A 380 -21.92 -14.91 -31.27
CA CYS A 380 -20.66 -15.01 -30.55
C CYS A 380 -19.81 -13.76 -30.81
N GLN A 381 -19.73 -12.89 -29.81
CA GLN A 381 -18.97 -11.63 -29.88
C GLN A 381 -17.89 -11.60 -28.81
N PRO A 382 -16.76 -10.91 -29.07
CA PRO A 382 -15.80 -10.61 -28.02
C PRO A 382 -16.51 -9.80 -26.93
N PRO A 383 -16.29 -10.14 -25.65
CA PRO A 383 -17.01 -9.52 -24.57
C PRO A 383 -16.61 -8.03 -24.52
N SER A 384 -17.59 -7.18 -24.26
CA SER A 384 -17.42 -5.73 -24.19
C SER A 384 -16.25 -5.39 -23.27
N CYS A 385 -15.33 -4.53 -23.74
CA CYS A 385 -14.23 -4.11 -22.91
C CYS A 385 -14.76 -3.35 -21.70
N GLY A 386 -14.44 -3.83 -20.50
CA GLY A 386 -14.97 -3.33 -19.25
C GLY A 386 -14.24 -3.94 -18.05
N PRO A 387 -14.64 -3.62 -16.81
CA PRO A 387 -13.87 -4.00 -15.63
C PRO A 387 -13.69 -5.50 -15.40
N ALA A 388 -14.65 -6.30 -15.87
CA ALA A 388 -14.57 -7.76 -15.81
C ALA A 388 -13.61 -8.37 -16.84
N THR A 389 -13.41 -7.71 -17.98
CA THR A 389 -12.65 -8.23 -19.13
C THR A 389 -11.29 -7.56 -19.30
N CYS A 390 -11.09 -6.40 -18.67
CA CYS A 390 -9.87 -5.61 -18.73
C CYS A 390 -9.44 -5.09 -17.34
N PRO A 391 -9.30 -5.95 -16.31
CA PRO A 391 -9.16 -5.53 -14.92
C PRO A 391 -7.88 -4.74 -14.58
N PHE A 392 -6.87 -4.80 -15.45
CA PHE A 392 -5.56 -4.14 -15.26
C PHE A 392 -5.18 -3.22 -16.42
N GLY A 393 -6.12 -2.88 -17.30
CA GLY A 393 -5.87 -2.09 -18.50
C GLY A 393 -6.99 -1.10 -18.79
N CYS A 394 -6.95 -0.45 -19.95
CA CYS A 394 -7.99 0.47 -20.40
C CYS A 394 -8.53 0.05 -21.78
N CYS A 395 -9.71 0.55 -22.13
CA CYS A 395 -10.44 0.22 -23.33
C CYS A 395 -10.17 1.27 -24.42
N LEU A 396 -9.53 0.85 -25.51
CA LEU A 396 -9.42 1.61 -26.74
C LEU A 396 -10.48 1.05 -27.72
N GLY A 397 -11.68 1.62 -27.68
CA GLY A 397 -12.87 0.97 -28.28
C GLY A 397 -13.25 -0.29 -27.50
N ASN A 398 -13.45 -1.42 -28.19
CA ASN A 398 -13.72 -2.73 -27.57
C ASN A 398 -12.45 -3.56 -27.28
N THR A 399 -11.26 -2.98 -27.50
CA THR A 399 -9.99 -3.69 -27.29
C THR A 399 -9.38 -3.28 -25.95
N CYS A 400 -9.12 -4.26 -25.09
CA CYS A 400 -8.36 -4.06 -23.86
C CYS A 400 -6.88 -3.90 -24.20
N VAL A 401 -6.28 -2.79 -23.77
CA VAL A 401 -4.84 -2.54 -23.88
C VAL A 401 -4.24 -2.32 -22.49
N SER A 402 -2.93 -2.54 -22.35
CA SER A 402 -2.21 -2.48 -21.06
C SER A 402 -2.23 -1.12 -20.37
N GLY A 403 -2.61 -0.06 -21.08
CA GLY A 403 -2.80 1.25 -20.45
C GLY A 403 -1.51 2.00 -20.12
N THR A 404 -0.40 1.61 -20.75
CA THR A 404 0.95 2.13 -20.46
C THR A 404 1.50 3.07 -21.54
N GLN A 405 0.74 3.33 -22.60
CA GLN A 405 1.18 4.18 -23.70
C GLN A 405 0.65 5.61 -23.53
N ASP A 406 1.41 6.62 -23.95
CA ASP A 406 0.99 8.03 -23.83
C ASP A 406 -0.35 8.32 -24.52
N GLN A 407 -0.63 7.66 -25.64
CA GLN A 407 -1.88 7.78 -26.40
C GLN A 407 -2.99 6.82 -25.92
N ALA A 408 -2.69 5.90 -25.02
CA ALA A 408 -3.62 4.92 -24.49
C ALA A 408 -3.28 4.57 -23.04
N CYS A 409 -3.42 5.58 -22.17
CA CYS A 409 -3.04 5.52 -20.76
C CYS A 409 -4.25 5.29 -19.87
N GLY A 410 -4.16 4.37 -18.91
CA GLY A 410 -5.21 4.14 -17.91
C GLY A 410 -5.27 2.70 -17.41
N GLY A 411 -6.15 2.40 -16.46
CA GLY A 411 -6.37 1.02 -15.99
C GLY A 411 -5.62 0.60 -14.73
N GLY A 412 -4.87 1.53 -14.12
CA GLY A 412 -4.12 1.28 -12.89
C GLY A 412 -5.04 1.35 -11.65
N PRO A 413 -4.67 0.69 -10.54
CA PRO A 413 -5.48 0.61 -9.32
C PRO A 413 -5.67 1.94 -8.55
N PHE A 414 -5.29 3.06 -9.18
CA PHE A 414 -5.16 4.39 -8.57
C PHE A 414 -5.80 5.49 -9.43
N PHE A 415 -6.98 5.29 -10.03
CA PHE A 415 -7.75 6.43 -10.51
C PHE A 415 -8.51 7.08 -9.35
N PRO A 416 -8.27 8.36 -9.01
CA PRO A 416 -9.24 9.14 -8.26
C PRO A 416 -10.37 9.51 -9.20
N ILE A 417 -11.52 8.87 -9.01
CA ILE A 417 -12.79 9.39 -9.49
C ILE A 417 -13.09 10.64 -8.66
N PRO A 418 -13.62 11.74 -9.23
CA PRO A 418 -14.10 12.89 -8.45
C PRO A 418 -15.09 12.51 -7.32
N ASP A 419 -15.66 11.30 -7.38
CA ASP A 419 -16.62 10.74 -6.42
C ASP A 419 -16.05 9.60 -5.54
N GLY A 420 -14.73 9.40 -5.46
CA GLY A 420 -14.10 8.60 -4.39
C GLY A 420 -14.09 7.06 -4.51
N GLY A 421 -14.19 6.48 -5.72
CA GLY A 421 -14.01 5.03 -5.93
C GLY A 421 -12.57 4.61 -6.30
N ILE A 422 -12.17 3.38 -5.94
CA ILE A 422 -10.93 2.73 -6.40
C ILE A 422 -11.14 2.25 -7.84
N GLY A 423 -10.57 2.98 -8.81
CA GLY A 423 -10.67 2.62 -10.23
C GLY A 423 -9.98 1.30 -10.54
N GLY A 424 -10.77 0.24 -10.77
CA GLY A 424 -10.32 -0.96 -11.46
C GLY A 424 -10.19 -0.72 -12.96
N GLY A 425 -9.41 -1.54 -13.66
CA GLY A 425 -9.26 -1.46 -15.12
C GLY A 425 -10.59 -1.58 -15.87
N GLY A 426 -10.55 -1.39 -17.20
CA GLY A 426 -11.71 -1.48 -18.08
C GLY A 426 -12.45 -0.17 -18.31
N GLN A 427 -11.84 0.95 -17.93
CA GLN A 427 -12.28 2.30 -18.31
C GLN A 427 -11.72 2.69 -19.68
N ALA A 428 -12.29 3.70 -20.34
CA ALA A 428 -11.75 4.21 -21.61
C ALA A 428 -10.32 4.74 -21.45
N CYS A 429 -9.45 4.43 -22.42
CA CYS A 429 -8.08 4.95 -22.43
C CYS A 429 -8.04 6.46 -22.61
N ARG A 430 -7.08 7.12 -21.94
CA ARG A 430 -6.80 8.54 -22.09
C ARG A 430 -5.56 8.76 -22.97
N ASP A 431 -5.63 9.78 -23.83
CA ASP A 431 -4.47 10.28 -24.56
C ASP A 431 -3.85 11.45 -23.79
N CYS A 432 -2.73 11.18 -23.11
CA CYS A 432 -2.01 12.17 -22.31
C CYS A 432 -1.33 13.24 -23.16
N THR A 433 -1.06 12.94 -24.45
CA THR A 433 -0.35 13.86 -25.35
C THR A 433 -1.18 15.11 -25.65
N LEU A 434 -2.51 15.00 -25.63
CA LEU A 434 -3.44 16.13 -25.82
C LEU A 434 -3.30 17.22 -24.75
N THR A 435 -2.79 16.85 -23.57
CA THR A 435 -2.56 17.77 -22.45
C THR A 435 -1.08 18.02 -22.15
N GLY A 436 -0.16 17.57 -23.02
CA GLY A 436 1.29 17.69 -22.81
C GLY A 436 1.81 16.84 -21.63
N GLN A 437 1.10 15.76 -21.30
CA GLN A 437 1.40 14.84 -20.21
C GLN A 437 1.96 13.53 -20.76
N THR A 438 2.63 12.73 -19.92
CA THR A 438 3.12 11.38 -20.25
C THR A 438 2.44 10.35 -19.37
N CYS A 439 2.29 9.12 -19.86
CA CYS A 439 1.72 8.02 -19.12
C CYS A 439 2.77 7.41 -18.18
N ALA A 440 2.66 7.65 -16.88
CA ALA A 440 3.48 7.01 -15.86
C ALA A 440 2.59 6.37 -14.80
N GLY A 441 2.82 5.10 -14.48
CA GLY A 441 1.98 4.37 -13.52
C GLY A 441 0.50 4.25 -13.97
N GLN A 442 0.24 4.22 -15.29
CA GLN A 442 -1.10 4.21 -15.88
C GLN A 442 -1.94 5.46 -15.54
N GLN A 443 -1.26 6.58 -15.25
CA GLN A 443 -1.85 7.91 -15.08
C GLN A 443 -1.20 8.91 -16.03
N CYS A 444 -1.99 9.87 -16.53
CA CYS A 444 -1.43 11.04 -17.21
C CYS A 444 -0.84 11.97 -16.16
N VAL A 445 0.48 12.02 -16.10
CA VAL A 445 1.22 12.91 -15.22
C VAL A 445 1.90 13.99 -16.06
N THR A 446 2.03 15.18 -15.50
CA THR A 446 2.83 16.25 -16.13
C THR A 446 4.22 15.71 -16.41
N ALA A 447 4.63 15.75 -17.68
CA ALA A 447 5.91 15.23 -18.10
C ALA A 447 7.02 15.78 -17.20
N CYS A 448 7.90 14.92 -16.72
CA CYS A 448 9.02 15.36 -15.90
C CYS A 448 9.88 16.34 -16.70
N GLY A 449 10.13 17.50 -16.10
CA GLY A 449 10.86 18.59 -16.73
C GLY A 449 11.31 19.65 -15.72
N PRO A 450 11.99 20.71 -16.17
CA PRO A 450 12.54 21.74 -15.30
C PRO A 450 11.48 22.48 -14.47
N ALA A 451 10.22 22.47 -14.92
CA ALA A 451 9.11 23.15 -14.25
C ALA A 451 8.58 22.40 -13.02
N ASN A 452 8.78 21.09 -12.93
CA ASN A 452 8.16 20.24 -11.89
C ASN A 452 9.13 19.24 -11.24
N CYS A 453 10.42 19.27 -11.61
CA CYS A 453 11.41 18.36 -11.07
C CYS A 453 12.72 19.07 -10.68
N ASN A 454 12.99 19.14 -9.37
CA ASN A 454 14.25 19.67 -8.86
C ASN A 454 15.44 18.69 -9.05
N GLY A 455 15.15 17.38 -9.14
CA GLY A 455 16.14 16.35 -9.44
C GLY A 455 16.27 16.10 -10.95
N CYS A 456 16.25 14.84 -11.38
CA CYS A 456 16.31 14.48 -12.80
C CYS A 456 15.18 13.52 -13.18
N CYS A 457 14.93 13.41 -14.48
CA CYS A 457 13.87 12.59 -15.04
C CYS A 457 14.41 11.21 -15.42
N ASN A 458 13.89 10.17 -14.79
CA ASN A 458 14.16 8.79 -15.15
C ASN A 458 12.86 8.13 -15.65
N GLY A 459 12.78 7.84 -16.94
CA GLY A 459 11.57 7.28 -17.55
C GLY A 459 10.33 8.16 -17.37
N GLY A 460 10.48 9.48 -17.43
CA GLY A 460 9.38 10.44 -17.23
C GLY A 460 8.98 10.69 -15.76
N VAL A 461 9.63 10.04 -14.79
CA VAL A 461 9.41 10.22 -13.35
C VAL A 461 10.51 11.09 -12.75
N CYS A 462 10.12 12.08 -11.93
CA CYS A 462 11.08 12.89 -11.19
C CYS A 462 11.68 12.09 -10.04
N VAL A 463 12.99 11.85 -10.08
CA VAL A 463 13.73 11.26 -8.97
C VAL A 463 14.66 12.30 -8.34
N SER A 464 15.11 12.05 -7.12
CA SER A 464 15.93 12.99 -6.36
C SER A 464 17.24 13.37 -7.05
N GLY A 465 17.76 12.53 -7.96
CA GLY A 465 18.95 12.85 -8.76
C GLY A 465 20.28 12.71 -8.01
N ILE A 466 20.31 11.98 -6.90
CA ILE A 466 21.51 11.75 -6.07
C ILE A 466 22.10 10.33 -6.23
N ALA A 467 21.40 9.43 -6.91
CA ALA A 467 21.83 8.05 -7.03
C ALA A 467 22.87 7.91 -8.15
N ASN A 468 23.85 7.02 -7.98
CA ASN A 468 24.89 6.79 -9.00
C ASN A 468 24.32 6.29 -10.33
N ASN A 469 23.16 5.62 -10.34
CA ASN A 469 22.48 5.15 -11.54
C ASN A 469 21.39 6.11 -12.05
N ALA A 470 21.13 7.23 -11.35
CA ALA A 470 20.13 8.22 -11.71
C ALA A 470 20.56 9.61 -11.19
N CYS A 471 21.62 10.14 -11.79
CA CYS A 471 22.29 11.37 -11.39
C CYS A 471 21.87 12.56 -12.25
N GLY A 472 21.48 13.66 -11.63
CA GLY A 472 21.08 14.86 -12.37
C GLY A 472 20.33 15.87 -11.50
N ALA A 473 20.11 17.07 -12.02
CA ALA A 473 19.30 18.11 -11.38
C ALA A 473 18.64 19.00 -12.44
N GLY A 474 17.58 19.73 -12.06
CA GLY A 474 16.90 20.69 -12.93
C GLY A 474 15.96 20.07 -13.97
N GLY A 475 15.45 18.87 -13.71
CA GLY A 475 14.41 18.25 -14.53
C GLY A 475 14.86 17.82 -15.92
N VAL A 476 16.17 17.64 -16.12
CA VAL A 476 16.76 17.00 -17.30
C VAL A 476 16.80 15.48 -17.12
N SER A 477 17.08 14.73 -18.19
CA SER A 477 17.21 13.26 -18.12
C SER A 477 18.34 12.83 -17.17
N CYS A 478 18.11 11.80 -16.37
CA CYS A 478 19.11 11.27 -15.44
C CYS A 478 20.26 10.56 -16.16
N ASN A 479 21.50 10.78 -15.70
CA ASN A 479 22.68 10.03 -16.13
C ASN A 479 22.94 8.81 -15.23
N ASN A 480 23.38 7.71 -15.83
CA ASN A 480 23.84 6.52 -15.11
C ASN A 480 25.36 6.54 -14.97
N CYS A 481 25.87 7.11 -13.88
CA CYS A 481 27.30 7.23 -13.59
C CYS A 481 27.97 5.88 -13.32
N THR A 482 27.24 4.90 -12.78
CA THR A 482 27.75 3.53 -12.59
C THR A 482 28.12 2.87 -13.92
N ALA A 483 27.37 3.13 -15.00
CA ALA A 483 27.73 2.63 -16.34
C ALA A 483 29.04 3.21 -16.87
N ASN A 484 29.43 4.39 -16.38
CA ASN A 484 30.67 5.09 -16.73
C ASN A 484 31.81 4.85 -15.73
N GLY A 485 31.65 3.91 -14.78
CA GLY A 485 32.64 3.67 -13.72
C GLY A 485 32.83 4.86 -12.77
N SER A 486 31.82 5.73 -12.66
CA SER A 486 31.84 6.96 -11.87
C SER A 486 30.72 6.94 -10.81
N PHE A 487 30.64 8.01 -10.02
CA PHE A 487 29.59 8.20 -9.02
C PHE A 487 28.87 9.54 -9.24
N CYS A 488 27.66 9.67 -8.69
CA CYS A 488 26.91 10.90 -8.75
C CYS A 488 27.46 11.90 -7.75
N ASN A 489 27.99 13.03 -8.23
CA ASN A 489 28.54 14.06 -7.37
C ASN A 489 27.43 15.02 -6.92
N GLY A 490 26.99 14.88 -5.68
CA GLY A 490 25.94 15.73 -5.08
C GLY A 490 26.40 17.13 -4.65
N LEU A 491 27.71 17.42 -4.71
CA LEU A 491 28.29 18.71 -4.30
C LEU A 491 28.32 19.75 -5.43
N VAL A 492 27.92 19.37 -6.65
CA VAL A 492 27.87 20.27 -7.82
C VAL A 492 26.42 20.56 -8.22
N VAL A 493 26.16 21.80 -8.65
CA VAL A 493 24.84 22.24 -9.11
C VAL A 493 24.96 22.78 -10.54
N PRO A 494 24.29 22.16 -11.54
CA PRO A 494 23.47 20.94 -11.44
C PRO A 494 24.32 19.68 -11.19
N ARG A 495 23.73 18.69 -10.51
CA ARG A 495 24.39 17.41 -10.18
C ARG A 495 24.72 16.65 -11.46
N ARG A 496 25.91 16.08 -11.54
CA ARG A 496 26.39 15.30 -12.70
C ARG A 496 27.29 14.17 -12.22
N CYS A 497 27.58 13.23 -13.12
CA CYS A 497 28.60 12.22 -12.87
C CYS A 497 29.95 12.88 -12.60
N ASN A 498 30.74 12.30 -11.71
CA ASN A 498 32.04 12.87 -11.35
C ASN A 498 33.01 12.94 -12.55
N SER A 499 32.86 12.02 -13.51
CA SER A 499 33.58 12.03 -14.79
C SER A 499 33.20 13.17 -15.73
N ASP A 500 32.00 13.77 -15.56
CA ASP A 500 31.40 14.73 -16.49
C ASP A 500 31.55 16.18 -15.98
N GLN A 501 32.42 16.40 -15.00
CA GLN A 501 32.69 17.72 -14.42
C GLN A 501 33.59 18.56 -15.34
N THR A 502 33.18 19.79 -15.62
CA THR A 502 33.92 20.74 -16.48
C THR A 502 34.64 21.86 -15.70
N THR A 503 34.69 21.79 -14.37
CA THR A 503 35.32 22.80 -13.51
C THR A 503 36.60 22.28 -12.86
N CYS A 504 37.67 23.09 -12.87
CA CYS A 504 38.99 22.82 -12.30
C CYS A 504 39.30 23.86 -11.20
N PRO A 505 39.53 23.47 -9.93
CA PRO A 505 39.49 22.11 -9.40
C PRO A 505 38.06 21.57 -9.26
N ALA A 506 37.88 20.28 -9.48
CA ALA A 506 36.63 19.60 -9.19
C ALA A 506 36.45 19.44 -7.67
N PRO A 507 35.24 19.68 -7.12
CA PRO A 507 34.96 19.45 -5.71
C PRO A 507 35.01 17.96 -5.36
N TYR A 508 35.70 17.62 -4.27
CA TYR A 508 35.90 16.26 -3.78
C TYR A 508 34.86 15.89 -2.71
N GLY A 509 34.07 14.85 -3.00
CA GLY A 509 32.95 14.40 -2.16
C GLY A 509 33.39 13.87 -0.80
N ALA A 510 33.98 12.68 -0.82
CA ALA A 510 34.47 11.99 0.37
C ALA A 510 35.51 10.95 -0.04
N CYS A 511 36.38 10.60 0.91
CA CYS A 511 37.35 9.53 0.67
C CYS A 511 36.66 8.16 0.59
N PRO A 512 36.93 7.36 -0.47
CA PRO A 512 36.40 6.01 -0.59
C PRO A 512 36.67 5.14 0.64
N ALA A 513 35.74 4.24 0.93
CA ALA A 513 35.89 3.26 2.01
C ALA A 513 37.04 2.30 1.67
N GLY A 514 37.92 2.05 2.65
CA GLY A 514 39.06 1.12 2.48
C GLY A 514 40.25 1.66 1.68
N LEU A 515 40.19 2.90 1.15
CA LEU A 515 41.32 3.48 0.43
C LEU A 515 42.52 3.72 1.38
N MET A 516 43.68 3.17 1.02
CA MET A 516 44.95 3.34 1.72
C MET A 516 46.09 3.46 0.72
N THR A 517 47.17 4.15 1.10
CA THR A 517 48.43 4.06 0.35
C THR A 517 49.05 2.70 0.55
N ASP A 518 49.31 1.97 -0.53
CA ASP A 518 49.93 0.65 -0.49
C ASP A 518 51.37 0.72 -0.01
N VAL A 519 51.74 -0.27 0.81
CA VAL A 519 53.14 -0.51 1.17
C VAL A 519 53.79 -1.18 -0.02
N THR A 520 54.85 -0.56 -0.54
CA THR A 520 55.66 -1.16 -1.60
C THR A 520 56.68 -2.07 -0.92
N PRO A 521 56.62 -3.40 -1.14
CA PRO A 521 57.67 -4.28 -0.67
C PRO A 521 58.97 -3.96 -1.44
N GLU A 522 60.11 -4.13 -0.79
CA GLU A 522 61.42 -4.00 -1.45
C GLU A 522 61.57 -5.09 -2.51
N PHE A 523 61.59 -4.68 -3.78
CA PHE A 523 61.84 -5.53 -4.92
C PHE A 523 63.32 -5.42 -5.30
N GLN A 524 64.19 -5.91 -4.40
CA GLN A 524 65.64 -5.89 -4.59
C GLN A 524 66.04 -6.65 -5.87
N GLY A 525 66.99 -6.11 -6.63
CA GLY A 525 67.58 -6.66 -7.84
C GLY A 525 66.69 -6.62 -9.09
N VAL A 526 65.63 -5.80 -9.10
CA VAL A 526 64.67 -5.75 -10.22
C VAL A 526 65.08 -4.75 -11.31
N CYS A 527 65.83 -3.71 -10.95
CA CYS A 527 66.48 -2.76 -11.83
C CYS A 527 68.00 -2.81 -11.60
N ASN A 528 68.81 -2.69 -12.66
CA ASN A 528 70.25 -2.46 -12.49
C ASN A 528 70.60 -0.96 -12.50
N ASP A 529 71.80 -0.61 -12.02
CA ASP A 529 72.28 0.78 -11.92
C ASP A 529 72.13 1.56 -13.22
N ALA A 530 72.52 0.97 -14.36
CA ALA A 530 72.47 1.64 -15.66
C ALA A 530 71.02 1.99 -16.07
N GLN A 531 70.06 1.12 -15.74
CA GLN A 531 68.64 1.38 -15.97
C GLN A 531 68.12 2.51 -15.06
N LEU A 532 68.53 2.51 -13.79
CA LEU A 532 68.11 3.52 -12.82
C LEU A 532 68.71 4.89 -13.14
N ASP A 533 69.98 4.94 -13.55
CA ASP A 533 70.65 6.17 -14.01
C ASP A 533 69.93 6.72 -15.26
N ALA A 534 69.63 5.87 -16.23
CA ALA A 534 68.93 6.28 -17.45
C ALA A 534 67.52 6.85 -17.17
N ILE A 535 66.76 6.21 -16.28
CA ILE A 535 65.44 6.70 -15.86
C ILE A 535 65.59 8.02 -15.11
N SER A 536 66.51 8.12 -14.15
CA SER A 536 66.70 9.33 -13.35
C SER A 536 67.06 10.55 -14.20
N ALA A 537 67.95 10.38 -15.18
CA ALA A 537 68.34 11.44 -16.11
C ALA A 537 67.16 11.85 -17.02
N ALA A 538 66.39 10.88 -17.52
CA ALA A 538 65.25 11.14 -18.40
C ALA A 538 64.06 11.79 -17.69
N CYS A 539 63.90 11.55 -16.38
CA CYS A 539 62.76 12.02 -15.59
C CYS A 539 63.07 13.26 -14.74
N ALA A 540 64.33 13.70 -14.67
CA ALA A 540 64.78 14.80 -13.80
C ALA A 540 63.96 16.10 -13.98
N ASP A 541 63.68 16.50 -15.23
CA ASP A 541 62.95 17.73 -15.52
C ASP A 541 61.43 17.57 -15.40
N ASN A 542 60.90 16.45 -15.89
CA ASN A 542 59.46 16.19 -15.90
C ASN A 542 59.16 14.68 -15.86
N PRO A 543 58.68 14.15 -14.73
CA PRO A 543 58.34 12.73 -14.61
C PRO A 543 57.17 12.27 -15.49
N THR A 544 56.39 13.21 -16.02
CA THR A 544 55.28 12.93 -16.93
C THR A 544 55.61 13.24 -18.39
N GLY A 545 56.82 13.73 -18.67
CA GLY A 545 57.27 14.09 -20.01
C GLY A 545 57.53 12.88 -20.91
N ALA A 546 57.46 13.10 -22.22
CA ALA A 546 57.68 12.05 -23.22
C ALA A 546 59.05 11.38 -23.12
N ILE A 547 60.09 12.13 -22.72
CA ILE A 547 61.46 11.61 -22.52
C ILE A 547 61.48 10.57 -21.39
N CYS A 548 60.92 10.92 -20.22
CA CYS A 548 60.78 10.02 -19.08
C CYS A 548 59.96 8.77 -19.43
N GLN A 549 58.81 8.94 -20.11
CA GLN A 549 57.98 7.82 -20.52
C GLN A 549 58.70 6.87 -21.49
N THR A 550 59.50 7.42 -22.41
CA THR A 550 60.30 6.62 -23.34
C THR A 550 61.37 5.82 -22.60
N ALA A 551 62.05 6.43 -21.63
CA ALA A 551 63.04 5.72 -20.80
C ALA A 551 62.40 4.59 -19.99
N LEU A 552 61.22 4.82 -19.40
CA LEU A 552 60.46 3.78 -18.69
C LEU A 552 60.06 2.63 -19.60
N LEU A 553 59.67 2.89 -20.85
CA LEU A 553 59.36 1.84 -21.83
C LEU A 553 60.60 1.06 -22.29
N GLY A 554 61.79 1.64 -22.17
CA GLY A 554 63.07 1.02 -22.51
C GLY A 554 63.61 0.01 -21.49
N VAL A 555 63.05 -0.03 -20.27
CA VAL A 555 63.47 -0.97 -19.22
C VAL A 555 62.53 -2.18 -19.11
N PRO A 556 62.97 -3.30 -18.48
CA PRO A 556 62.12 -4.47 -18.23
C PRO A 556 60.82 -4.10 -17.50
N SER A 557 59.74 -4.85 -17.77
CA SER A 557 58.42 -4.60 -17.18
C SER A 557 58.41 -4.69 -15.65
N SER A 558 59.25 -5.54 -15.05
CA SER A 558 59.43 -5.65 -13.61
C SER A 558 60.02 -4.36 -13.02
N CYS A 559 61.12 -3.87 -13.61
CA CYS A 559 61.75 -2.60 -13.22
C CYS A 559 60.78 -1.42 -13.38
N ARG A 560 60.11 -1.33 -14.54
CA ARG A 560 59.11 -0.31 -14.81
C ARG A 560 57.98 -0.30 -13.78
N SER A 561 57.49 -1.48 -13.40
CA SER A 561 56.39 -1.61 -12.43
C SER A 561 56.82 -1.15 -11.04
N CYS A 562 58.05 -1.44 -10.62
CA CYS A 562 58.58 -0.96 -9.35
C CYS A 562 58.73 0.57 -9.36
N VAL A 563 59.42 1.12 -10.36
CA VAL A 563 59.67 2.57 -10.51
C VAL A 563 58.37 3.38 -10.63
N SER A 564 57.35 2.84 -11.30
CA SER A 564 56.09 3.56 -11.56
C SER A 564 55.36 4.02 -10.30
N ARG A 565 55.60 3.38 -9.15
CA ARG A 565 55.00 3.76 -7.87
C ARG A 565 55.55 5.08 -7.32
N PHE A 566 56.80 5.39 -7.67
CA PHE A 566 57.50 6.59 -7.22
C PHE A 566 57.52 7.68 -8.29
N ASN A 567 57.38 7.30 -9.56
CA ASN A 567 57.50 8.24 -10.67
C ASN A 567 56.29 9.18 -10.84
N HIS A 568 56.17 10.16 -9.93
CA HIS A 568 55.11 11.16 -9.93
C HIS A 568 55.65 12.55 -9.57
N PRO A 569 55.15 13.64 -10.19
CA PRO A 569 55.52 14.98 -9.78
C PRO A 569 55.28 15.22 -8.29
N PHE A 570 56.22 15.90 -7.62
CA PHE A 570 56.10 16.20 -6.19
C PHE A 570 54.80 16.90 -5.80
N ALA A 571 54.28 17.77 -6.67
CA ALA A 571 52.99 18.45 -6.46
C ALA A 571 51.81 17.49 -6.20
N ARG A 572 51.88 16.24 -6.69
CA ARG A 572 50.84 15.22 -6.49
C ARG A 572 50.94 14.49 -5.16
N ASN A 573 52.06 14.59 -4.45
CA ASN A 573 52.41 13.83 -3.25
C ASN A 573 52.39 12.29 -3.38
N THR A 574 51.93 11.73 -4.52
CA THR A 574 51.75 10.28 -4.72
C THR A 574 53.04 9.50 -4.48
N GLY A 575 54.15 9.87 -5.14
CA GLY A 575 55.43 9.19 -4.98
C GLY A 575 56.05 9.39 -3.59
N LEU A 576 55.91 10.59 -3.02
CA LEU A 576 56.39 10.91 -1.67
C LEU A 576 55.67 10.09 -0.60
N PHE A 577 54.35 9.99 -0.71
CA PHE A 577 53.52 9.23 0.24
C PHE A 577 53.67 7.73 0.06
N ALA A 578 53.85 7.25 -1.18
CA ALA A 578 54.20 5.85 -1.44
C ALA A 578 55.54 5.48 -0.78
N CYS A 579 56.57 6.32 -0.92
CA CYS A 579 57.85 6.11 -0.24
C CYS A 579 57.67 6.13 1.29
N ALA A 580 57.01 7.16 1.83
CA ALA A 580 56.83 7.30 3.27
C ALA A 580 56.02 6.14 3.87
N ALA A 581 54.96 5.67 3.21
CA ALA A 581 54.20 4.51 3.67
C ALA A 581 55.00 3.21 3.66
N SER A 582 56.08 3.14 2.87
CA SER A 582 56.85 1.92 2.63
C SER A 582 58.11 1.79 3.49
N ILE A 583 58.57 2.86 4.16
CA ILE A 583 59.72 2.80 5.07
C ILE A 583 59.32 2.84 6.56
N PRO A 584 60.07 2.18 7.45
CA PRO A 584 59.96 2.43 8.88
C PRO A 584 60.43 3.85 9.24
N ASP A 585 60.03 4.36 10.40
CA ASP A 585 60.57 5.62 10.94
C ASP A 585 62.00 5.43 11.48
N ALA A 586 62.62 6.50 11.97
CA ALA A 586 63.98 6.48 12.50
C ALA A 586 64.20 5.52 13.69
N VAL A 587 63.12 5.01 14.31
CA VAL A 587 63.17 4.04 15.42
C VAL A 587 62.64 2.65 15.03
N GLY A 588 62.37 2.41 13.73
CA GLY A 588 62.00 1.10 13.20
C GLY A 588 60.49 0.82 13.11
N ASN A 589 59.61 1.79 13.38
CA ASN A 589 58.16 1.56 13.37
C ASN A 589 57.55 1.81 11.98
N PHE A 590 56.77 0.84 11.50
CA PHE A 590 55.96 0.99 10.30
C PHE A 590 54.77 1.92 10.52
N MET A 591 54.32 2.55 9.44
CA MET A 591 53.22 3.51 9.48
C MET A 591 51.88 2.82 9.75
N PRO A 592 51.07 3.31 10.72
CA PRO A 592 49.78 2.69 11.03
C PRO A 592 48.76 2.89 9.89
N ASP A 593 47.79 1.98 9.78
CA ASP A 593 46.77 2.01 8.74
C ASP A 593 45.92 3.29 8.73
N SER A 594 45.70 3.92 9.88
CA SER A 594 45.02 5.22 9.98
C SER A 594 45.79 6.33 9.25
N CYS A 595 47.13 6.28 9.31
CA CYS A 595 48.01 7.19 8.59
C CYS A 595 48.07 6.85 7.10
N ARG A 596 48.20 5.55 6.75
CA ARG A 596 48.17 5.10 5.36
C ARG A 596 46.86 5.45 4.65
N ARG A 597 45.74 5.37 5.37
CA ARG A 597 44.43 5.85 4.90
C ARG A 597 44.44 7.35 4.66
N SER A 598 44.98 8.13 5.59
CA SER A 598 45.04 9.59 5.45
C SER A 598 45.86 10.01 4.21
N LEU A 599 47.00 9.36 3.98
CA LEU A 599 47.81 9.54 2.77
C LEU A 599 47.03 9.20 1.50
N GLY A 600 46.39 8.02 1.46
CA GLY A 600 45.61 7.55 0.32
C GLY A 600 44.47 8.50 -0.04
N CYS A 601 43.67 8.89 0.96
CA CYS A 601 42.60 9.86 0.81
C CYS A 601 43.11 11.22 0.29
N SER A 602 44.26 11.69 0.78
CA SER A 602 44.86 12.95 0.33
C SER A 602 45.26 12.89 -1.14
N THR A 603 45.88 11.79 -1.59
CA THR A 603 46.30 11.62 -2.98
C THR A 603 45.12 11.43 -3.93
N ASP A 604 44.08 10.72 -3.50
CA ASP A 604 42.86 10.52 -4.28
C ASP A 604 42.06 11.81 -4.42
N CYS A 605 41.95 12.59 -3.33
CA CYS A 605 41.38 13.93 -3.38
C CYS A 605 42.11 14.80 -4.40
N ALA A 606 43.44 14.90 -4.30
CA ALA A 606 44.21 15.76 -5.18
C ALA A 606 44.09 15.31 -6.64
N SER A 607 44.16 14.01 -6.89
CA SER A 607 44.05 13.42 -8.23
C SER A 607 42.67 13.62 -8.82
N GLY A 608 41.61 13.29 -8.09
CA GLY A 608 40.23 13.45 -8.53
C GLY A 608 39.85 14.91 -8.77
N SER A 609 40.35 15.83 -7.93
CA SER A 609 40.09 17.26 -8.09
C SER A 609 40.81 17.88 -9.29
N CYS A 610 41.96 17.33 -9.70
CA CYS A 610 42.80 17.92 -10.76
C CYS A 610 42.86 17.10 -12.06
N GLN A 611 42.16 15.97 -12.14
CA GLN A 611 42.18 15.09 -13.31
C GLN A 611 41.67 15.77 -14.58
N GLN A 612 40.69 16.67 -14.46
CA GLN A 612 40.07 17.40 -15.57
C GLN A 612 40.78 18.71 -15.94
N CYS A 613 41.84 19.07 -15.21
CA CYS A 613 42.63 20.26 -15.52
C CYS A 613 43.54 19.99 -16.72
N THR A 614 43.74 20.99 -17.57
CA THR A 614 44.70 20.89 -18.68
C THR A 614 46.11 20.67 -18.13
N THR A 615 46.99 20.02 -18.90
CA THR A 615 48.40 19.82 -18.51
C THR A 615 49.11 21.11 -18.11
N ALA A 616 48.72 22.26 -18.67
CA ALA A 616 49.26 23.58 -18.31
C ALA A 616 48.83 24.08 -16.92
N THR A 617 47.62 23.71 -16.45
CA THR A 617 47.04 24.19 -15.17
C THR A 617 47.07 23.13 -14.06
N GLN A 618 47.42 21.89 -14.41
CA GLN A 618 47.35 20.75 -13.49
C GLN A 618 48.21 20.93 -12.24
N THR A 619 49.46 21.39 -12.39
CA THR A 619 50.37 21.65 -11.27
C THR A 619 49.86 22.74 -10.33
N GLN A 620 49.25 23.79 -10.89
CA GLN A 620 48.62 24.86 -10.12
C GLN A 620 47.39 24.34 -9.36
N CYS A 621 46.57 23.49 -9.99
CA CYS A 621 45.45 22.83 -9.31
C CYS A 621 45.93 22.00 -8.12
N PHE A 622 46.94 21.15 -8.29
CA PHE A 622 47.48 20.33 -7.20
C PHE A 622 47.97 21.20 -6.03
N SER A 623 48.65 22.31 -6.36
CA SER A 623 49.10 23.27 -5.35
C SER A 623 47.94 23.96 -4.62
N LEU A 624 46.86 24.27 -5.34
CA LEU A 624 45.66 24.91 -4.78
C LEU A 624 44.88 23.96 -3.85
N VAL A 625 44.63 22.72 -4.29
CA VAL A 625 43.81 21.76 -3.53
C VAL A 625 44.53 21.17 -2.32
N ASN A 626 45.87 21.06 -2.37
CA ASN A 626 46.71 20.64 -1.26
C ASN A 626 47.15 21.82 -0.36
N GLY A 627 47.01 23.05 -0.84
CA GLY A 627 47.44 24.27 -0.15
C GLY A 627 46.57 24.67 1.04
N VAL A 628 46.94 25.79 1.67
CA VAL A 628 46.20 26.37 2.80
C VAL A 628 44.80 26.79 2.33
N GLY A 629 43.76 26.19 2.91
CA GLY A 629 42.37 26.42 2.50
C GLY A 629 41.88 25.53 1.35
N GLY A 630 42.74 24.66 0.82
CA GLY A 630 42.39 23.68 -0.21
C GLY A 630 41.55 22.52 0.33
N GLN A 631 40.67 21.97 -0.51
CA GLN A 631 39.72 20.92 -0.14
C GLN A 631 40.37 19.61 0.35
N CYS A 632 41.57 19.27 -0.14
CA CYS A 632 42.27 18.04 0.24
C CYS A 632 42.99 18.17 1.58
N ARG A 633 43.06 19.40 2.14
CA ARG A 633 43.58 19.64 3.48
C ARG A 633 42.69 19.08 4.58
N THR A 634 41.45 18.68 4.27
CA THR A 634 40.61 17.89 5.19
C THR A 634 41.29 16.58 5.61
N PHE A 635 42.24 16.09 4.81
CA PHE A 635 43.13 14.98 5.13
C PHE A 635 44.47 15.44 5.71
N ALA A 636 44.51 16.55 6.47
CA ALA A 636 45.73 17.14 7.07
C ALA A 636 46.60 16.17 7.89
N ASN A 637 46.00 15.06 8.35
CA ASN A 637 46.75 13.97 8.98
C ASN A 637 47.79 13.37 8.04
N ALA A 638 47.61 13.40 6.71
CA ALA A 638 48.57 12.91 5.74
C ALA A 638 49.96 13.55 5.90
N THR A 639 50.03 14.88 5.96
CA THR A 639 51.28 15.61 6.18
C THR A 639 51.87 15.26 7.54
N THR A 640 51.04 15.26 8.60
CA THR A 640 51.48 14.92 9.96
C THR A 640 52.05 13.48 10.04
N CYS A 641 51.39 12.53 9.38
CA CYS A 641 51.79 11.13 9.32
C CYS A 641 53.08 10.91 8.53
N ALA A 642 53.31 11.69 7.47
CA ALA A 642 54.51 11.58 6.64
C ALA A 642 55.69 12.42 7.15
N ASN A 643 55.48 13.37 8.06
CA ASN A 643 56.49 14.33 8.50
C ASN A 643 57.80 13.70 8.95
N SER A 644 57.76 12.60 9.72
CA SER A 644 58.98 11.94 10.21
C SER A 644 59.85 11.32 9.10
N ARG A 645 59.27 11.10 7.92
CA ARG A 645 59.90 10.45 6.75
C ARG A 645 60.16 11.42 5.60
N LEU A 646 59.51 12.58 5.62
CA LEU A 646 59.67 13.65 4.63
C LEU A 646 60.47 14.85 5.16
N ALA A 647 60.96 14.79 6.40
CA ALA A 647 61.87 15.79 6.94
C ALA A 647 63.20 15.84 6.17
N THR A 648 63.85 17.01 6.13
CA THR A 648 65.16 17.18 5.50
C THR A 648 66.17 16.18 6.05
N GLY A 649 66.89 15.49 5.17
CA GLY A 649 67.84 14.42 5.51
C GLY A 649 67.23 13.02 5.54
N GLN A 650 65.91 12.88 5.39
CA GLN A 650 65.25 11.57 5.25
C GLN A 650 65.20 11.12 3.77
N LEU A 651 65.21 9.80 3.55
CA LEU A 651 65.21 9.16 2.22
C LEU A 651 64.04 9.62 1.34
N CYS A 652 62.82 9.68 1.89
CA CYS A 652 61.65 10.03 1.11
C CYS A 652 61.49 11.53 0.88
N SER A 653 62.29 12.37 1.53
CA SER A 653 62.13 13.83 1.45
C SER A 653 62.65 14.39 0.13
N GLN A 654 61.80 15.10 -0.59
CA GLN A 654 62.22 15.89 -1.76
C GLN A 654 63.30 16.92 -1.43
N PHE A 655 63.40 17.37 -0.17
CA PHE A 655 64.35 18.40 0.26
C PHE A 655 65.73 17.85 0.56
N SER A 656 65.92 16.53 0.53
CA SER A 656 67.21 15.87 0.72
C SER A 656 68.05 15.80 -0.57
N TYR A 657 67.49 16.23 -1.72
CA TYR A 657 68.09 16.03 -3.04
C TYR A 657 68.11 17.34 -3.84
N SER A 658 69.02 17.41 -4.83
CA SER A 658 69.17 18.58 -5.71
C SER A 658 67.98 18.79 -6.64
N ASP A 659 67.40 17.70 -7.11
CA ASP A 659 66.34 17.66 -8.11
C ASP A 659 65.53 16.37 -8.01
N TYR A 660 64.48 16.29 -8.81
CA TYR A 660 63.60 15.13 -8.86
C TYR A 660 64.31 13.86 -9.35
N GLY A 661 65.27 13.97 -10.27
CA GLY A 661 66.02 12.84 -10.80
C GLY A 661 66.89 12.19 -9.71
N ALA A 662 67.60 13.00 -8.93
CA ALA A 662 68.40 12.55 -7.80
C ALA A 662 67.56 11.89 -6.70
N TRP A 663 66.38 12.45 -6.40
CA TRP A 663 65.41 11.84 -5.49
C TRP A 663 64.91 10.49 -6.02
N LEU A 664 64.47 10.46 -7.29
CA LEU A 664 63.94 9.25 -7.92
C LEU A 664 65.00 8.15 -7.94
N ARG A 665 66.24 8.48 -8.34
CA ARG A 665 67.38 7.54 -8.39
C ARG A 665 67.61 6.85 -7.05
N SER A 666 67.60 7.64 -5.97
CA SER A 666 67.90 7.15 -4.63
C SER A 666 66.79 6.26 -4.08
N ILE A 667 65.52 6.63 -4.31
CA ILE A 667 64.37 5.82 -3.88
C ILE A 667 64.26 4.54 -4.71
N THR A 668 64.44 4.62 -6.02
CA THR A 668 64.38 3.43 -6.86
C THR A 668 65.58 2.53 -6.64
N GLU A 669 66.73 3.05 -6.22
CA GLU A 669 67.83 2.19 -5.74
C GLU A 669 67.39 1.39 -4.51
N HIS A 670 66.83 2.09 -3.52
CA HIS A 670 66.42 1.45 -2.27
C HIS A 670 65.32 0.39 -2.45
N PHE A 671 64.31 0.68 -3.30
CA PHE A 671 63.15 -0.20 -3.46
C PHE A 671 63.22 -1.15 -4.66
N CYS A 672 63.99 -0.82 -5.69
CA CYS A 672 64.01 -1.54 -6.97
C CYS A 672 65.41 -1.98 -7.41
N GLY A 673 66.46 -1.36 -6.87
CA GLY A 673 67.88 -1.62 -7.19
C GLY A 673 68.46 -2.74 -6.35
N ASP A 674 69.77 -2.76 -6.16
CA ASP A 674 70.47 -3.88 -5.51
C ASP A 674 70.49 -3.77 -3.97
N GLY A 675 69.94 -2.68 -3.42
CA GLY A 675 69.70 -2.50 -1.99
C GLY A 675 70.96 -2.12 -1.23
N LEU A 676 71.21 -0.81 -1.13
CA LEU A 676 72.21 -0.23 -0.23
C LEU A 676 71.57 0.34 1.04
#